data_AF-A0A922XF26-F1
#
_entry.id   AF-A0A922XF26-F1
#
_cell.length_a   1.000
_cell.length_b   1.000
_cell.length_c   1.000
_cell.angle_alpha   90.00
_cell.angle_beta   90.00
_cell.angle_gamma   90.00
#
_symmetry.space_group_name_H-M   'P 1'
#
loop_
_entity.id
_entity.type
_entity.pdbx_description
1 polymer ?
#
loop_
_entity_poly.entity_id
_entity_poly.type
_entity_poly.pdbx_seq_one_letter_code
_entity_poly.pdbx_strand_id
1 'polypeptide(L)'
;MNVTASAPVGAWRPFQFNVQRCFAAVLTLAFLALSTAATQAALVYNVGQTEVIYTASQRRNKGLDYWVDGNLGVVPIGNGQYHFYGANGPTPVRTTGTLADPAQSRSNVSITGLPSNYFNYVAGGPTYFDATTGARLMIYHAERHASSGQDYYSVLGMAISTDSQGLNFRDLGVIVEPDVPMAQRPHSIEVGGGSFAVMNGDMYVYYRDYLEGGGSSELAVAKAPISTILANAMSNQGTSFTKYYNGGWTQPGLGGRSSSLETGNPGNAWSSVSYNDYLGGLVMMSSAWADPSGNNDLYMSSSMDGINWTPRQTIVADAGEQMYPTLIGTGADPTHTGQSFYAYYTDSATGAWNRWNDAKLVRRLITLNNGSVPPPDPEPTPTPTPAANVVADFQSDFQAGGPAKGWKYMWNSNGKLGDASKYAPLKWSSAVGAYNTTGGATTVWNGKSHNDDYLMLGADSGHPGRPGYYAITGYTIQTDDGAGLYSLIGSSIMKSDTIKTGDEDGLDLLLYINNTKLGALQSVSTTGSLLSFDRDLGQLAVGDTVYVMIGAGKNQNFDLFKSFDFSLQRTSMATIPPTNPNPDPIPNPQQPVEQQWVAVAGFRNDFQTGGPAAGWKYQWSATGKAGDASKYANLKWSATVGAYNTTGGATTVWNGKAHSDDYLMLGLDSGHPGRAGYYTIAGYTIQADDGAGIYRLDSGFISKSDGAKTGDEDGLELLVYVNNIRMAGIETVLTDGSLKGFYRDLGQLAVGDTVYVLIGSAKNLNYDLFSNFNFNIEKLTAITPAAASASFAISAVPEPSSAALLLAAMGLLGNAVRVRRSNLRN
;
A
#
# COMPACT_ATOMS: atom_id res chain seq x y z
N MET A 1 -94.33 -36.56 -1.59
CA MET A 1 -93.25 -36.39 -0.59
C MET A 1 -92.41 -35.20 -0.99
N ASN A 2 -92.74 -34.08 -0.34
CA ASN A 2 -92.05 -32.84 0.01
C ASN A 2 -90.54 -32.68 -0.32
N VAL A 3 -89.95 -31.51 -0.64
CA VAL A 3 -90.38 -30.10 -0.82
C VAL A 3 -89.13 -29.27 -1.25
N THR A 4 -89.31 -28.36 -2.23
CA THR A 4 -88.60 -27.05 -2.54
C THR A 4 -87.08 -26.98 -2.82
N ALA A 5 -86.60 -26.41 -3.95
CA ALA A 5 -86.43 -24.97 -4.29
C ALA A 5 -85.38 -24.26 -3.41
N SER A 6 -84.45 -23.37 -3.82
CA SER A 6 -84.21 -22.52 -5.00
C SER A 6 -82.80 -21.89 -4.87
N ALA A 7 -82.25 -21.32 -5.96
CA ALA A 7 -80.97 -20.59 -6.06
C ALA A 7 -80.89 -19.29 -5.20
N PRO A 8 -79.73 -18.57 -5.15
CA PRO A 8 -79.46 -17.59 -6.22
C PRO A 8 -77.97 -17.36 -6.63
N VAL A 9 -77.91 -16.67 -7.77
CA VAL A 9 -76.85 -16.08 -8.58
C VAL A 9 -75.83 -15.21 -7.82
N GLY A 10 -74.56 -15.26 -8.24
CA GLY A 10 -73.54 -14.25 -7.94
C GLY A 10 -72.28 -14.44 -8.80
N ALA A 11 -71.96 -13.44 -9.61
CA ALA A 11 -71.00 -13.48 -10.72
C ALA A 11 -69.52 -13.30 -10.31
N TRP A 12 -68.60 -13.58 -11.26
CA TRP A 12 -67.42 -12.80 -11.67
C TRP A 12 -66.15 -13.63 -11.99
N ARG A 13 -65.75 -13.55 -13.28
CA ARG A 13 -64.43 -13.64 -13.95
C ARG A 13 -63.67 -14.98 -14.06
N PRO A 14 -63.28 -15.39 -15.29
CA PRO A 14 -62.28 -16.44 -15.51
C PRO A 14 -60.86 -15.85 -15.58
N PHE A 15 -59.93 -16.50 -14.88
CA PHE A 15 -58.48 -16.44 -15.15
C PHE A 15 -58.17 -17.34 -16.35
N GLN A 16 -57.55 -16.79 -17.40
CA GLN A 16 -56.86 -17.59 -18.42
C GLN A 16 -55.35 -17.53 -18.16
N PHE A 17 -54.74 -18.70 -18.05
CA PHE A 17 -53.29 -18.90 -18.00
C PHE A 17 -52.84 -19.67 -19.25
N ASN A 18 -51.60 -19.39 -19.66
CA ASN A 18 -50.66 -20.23 -20.43
C ASN A 18 -50.60 -20.09 -21.96
N VAL A 19 -49.75 -19.17 -22.44
CA VAL A 19 -48.89 -19.38 -23.65
C VAL A 19 -47.46 -18.77 -23.51
N GLN A 20 -47.08 -18.12 -22.40
CA GLN A 20 -45.80 -17.36 -22.35
C GLN A 20 -44.53 -18.13 -21.94
N ARG A 21 -44.59 -19.43 -21.59
CA ARG A 21 -43.44 -20.12 -20.98
C ARG A 21 -42.42 -20.77 -21.93
N CYS A 22 -42.66 -20.80 -23.24
CA CYS A 22 -41.68 -21.39 -24.17
C CYS A 22 -40.71 -20.38 -24.81
N PHE A 23 -41.01 -19.08 -24.82
CA PHE A 23 -40.13 -18.06 -25.42
C PHE A 23 -39.05 -17.51 -24.47
N ALA A 24 -39.29 -17.53 -23.14
CA ALA A 24 -38.31 -17.06 -22.16
C ALA A 24 -37.09 -17.99 -22.01
N ALA A 25 -37.27 -19.30 -22.21
CA ALA A 25 -36.20 -20.30 -22.01
C ALA A 25 -35.13 -20.24 -23.12
N VAL A 26 -35.50 -19.86 -24.35
CA VAL A 26 -34.57 -19.79 -25.49
C VAL A 26 -33.79 -18.47 -25.52
N LEU A 27 -34.38 -17.36 -25.07
CA LEU A 27 -33.66 -16.08 -24.96
C LEU A 27 -32.66 -16.05 -23.80
N THR A 28 -32.92 -16.78 -22.71
CA THR A 28 -32.01 -16.85 -21.55
C THR A 28 -30.71 -17.60 -21.89
N LEU A 29 -30.76 -18.59 -22.80
CA LEU A 29 -29.58 -19.34 -23.25
C LEU A 29 -28.74 -18.57 -24.30
N ALA A 30 -29.32 -17.61 -25.00
CA ALA A 30 -28.58 -16.79 -25.97
C ALA A 30 -27.86 -15.59 -25.32
N PHE A 31 -28.36 -15.06 -24.19
CA PHE A 31 -27.74 -13.93 -23.48
C PHE A 31 -26.64 -14.34 -22.47
N LEU A 32 -26.52 -15.62 -22.15
CA LEU A 32 -25.41 -16.17 -21.32
C LEU A 32 -24.11 -16.41 -22.11
N ALA A 33 -24.07 -16.10 -23.42
CA ALA A 33 -22.95 -16.40 -24.30
C ALA A 33 -22.03 -15.21 -24.62
N LEU A 34 -22.30 -14.00 -24.12
CA LEU A 34 -21.58 -12.77 -24.52
C LEU A 34 -21.25 -11.87 -23.32
N SER A 35 -20.53 -12.40 -22.34
CA SER A 35 -19.64 -11.60 -21.49
C SER A 35 -18.21 -11.96 -21.85
N THR A 36 -17.70 -11.42 -22.94
CA THR A 36 -16.28 -11.49 -23.26
C THR A 36 -15.55 -10.62 -22.24
N ALA A 37 -15.08 -11.24 -21.15
CA ALA A 37 -14.01 -10.63 -20.35
C ALA A 37 -12.94 -10.21 -21.35
N ALA A 38 -12.56 -8.93 -21.37
CA ALA A 38 -11.45 -8.47 -22.19
C ALA A 38 -10.22 -9.25 -21.74
N THR A 39 -9.90 -10.32 -22.47
CA THR A 39 -8.73 -11.14 -22.21
C THR A 39 -7.54 -10.23 -22.41
N GLN A 40 -6.92 -9.84 -21.29
CA GLN A 40 -5.71 -9.05 -21.31
C GLN A 40 -4.72 -9.78 -22.23
N ALA A 41 -4.15 -9.04 -23.18
CA ALA A 41 -3.33 -9.63 -24.22
C ALA A 41 -2.17 -10.41 -23.59
N ALA A 42 -1.88 -11.58 -24.16
CA ALA A 42 -0.78 -12.41 -23.70
C ALA A 42 0.55 -11.62 -23.75
N LEU A 43 1.43 -11.86 -22.78
CA LEU A 43 2.75 -11.22 -22.77
C LEU A 43 3.51 -11.61 -24.03
N VAL A 44 4.15 -10.63 -24.67
CA VAL A 44 5.11 -10.89 -25.74
C VAL A 44 6.50 -10.78 -25.16
N TYR A 45 7.28 -11.85 -25.27
CA TYR A 45 8.59 -11.94 -24.65
C TYR A 45 9.52 -12.80 -25.48
N ASN A 46 10.82 -12.65 -25.21
CA ASN A 46 11.86 -13.54 -25.66
C ASN A 46 12.43 -14.30 -24.46
N VAL A 47 12.67 -15.60 -24.65
CA VAL A 47 13.29 -16.48 -23.65
C VAL A 47 14.69 -16.84 -24.15
N GLY A 48 15.69 -16.41 -23.38
CA GLY A 48 17.08 -16.75 -23.63
C GLY A 48 17.37 -18.25 -23.50
N GLN A 49 18.54 -18.65 -23.98
CA GLN A 49 19.05 -20.02 -23.82
C GLN A 49 19.22 -20.35 -22.33
N THR A 50 19.10 -21.64 -21.99
CA THR A 50 19.42 -22.13 -20.64
C THR A 50 20.90 -21.95 -20.34
N GLU A 51 21.21 -21.29 -19.23
CA GLU A 51 22.55 -21.18 -18.69
C GLU A 51 22.67 -22.06 -17.45
N VAL A 52 23.59 -23.04 -17.45
CA VAL A 52 23.90 -23.82 -16.25
C VAL A 52 24.85 -23.03 -15.36
N ILE A 53 24.35 -22.58 -14.22
CA ILE A 53 25.12 -21.81 -13.23
C ILE A 53 25.95 -22.75 -12.35
N TYR A 54 25.30 -23.78 -11.81
CA TYR A 54 26.00 -24.85 -11.10
C TYR A 54 25.45 -26.22 -11.51
N THR A 55 26.36 -27.12 -11.87
CA THR A 55 26.09 -28.56 -11.91
C THR A 55 25.90 -29.12 -10.50
N ALA A 56 25.28 -30.30 -10.40
CA ALA A 56 25.14 -31.02 -9.14
C ALA A 56 26.47 -31.19 -8.37
N SER A 57 27.57 -31.49 -9.08
CA SER A 57 28.88 -31.64 -8.46
C SER A 57 29.45 -30.31 -7.97
N GLN A 58 29.38 -29.23 -8.77
CA GLN A 58 29.87 -27.91 -8.33
C GLN A 58 29.13 -27.43 -7.08
N ARG A 59 27.82 -27.67 -7.04
CA ARG A 59 26.97 -27.29 -5.93
C ARG A 59 27.30 -28.07 -4.65
N ARG A 60 27.40 -29.40 -4.73
CA ARG A 60 27.85 -30.25 -3.59
C ARG A 60 29.25 -29.89 -3.10
N ASN A 61 30.18 -29.57 -4.01
CA ASN A 61 31.54 -29.12 -3.64
C ASN A 61 31.55 -27.80 -2.85
N LYS A 62 30.48 -27.00 -2.94
CA LYS A 62 30.26 -25.78 -2.14
C LYS A 62 29.49 -26.06 -0.82
N GLY A 63 29.21 -27.32 -0.51
CA GLY A 63 28.40 -27.75 0.65
C GLY A 63 26.91 -27.39 0.51
N LEU A 64 26.44 -27.21 -0.71
CA LEU A 64 25.08 -26.81 -1.03
C LEU A 64 24.28 -28.03 -1.52
N ASP A 65 24.17 -29.07 -0.70
CA ASP A 65 23.64 -30.39 -1.12
C ASP A 65 22.17 -30.38 -1.56
N TYR A 66 21.39 -29.42 -1.07
CA TYR A 66 19.95 -29.26 -1.33
C TYR A 66 19.59 -27.85 -1.81
N TRP A 67 20.56 -26.97 -2.09
CA TRP A 67 20.26 -25.61 -2.53
C TRP A 67 19.92 -25.55 -4.03
N VAL A 68 18.92 -24.82 -4.52
CA VAL A 68 17.89 -24.08 -3.77
C VAL A 68 16.64 -24.95 -3.66
N ASP A 69 16.28 -25.37 -2.44
CA ASP A 69 15.06 -26.13 -2.14
C ASP A 69 13.87 -25.18 -1.88
N GLY A 70 13.65 -24.24 -2.81
CA GLY A 70 12.69 -23.14 -2.64
C GLY A 70 13.08 -21.88 -3.41
N ASN A 71 12.25 -20.83 -3.33
CA ASN A 71 12.58 -19.54 -3.92
C ASN A 71 13.83 -18.93 -3.27
N LEU A 72 14.60 -18.16 -4.05
CA LEU A 72 15.67 -17.33 -3.53
C LEU A 72 15.16 -15.96 -3.08
N GLY A 73 15.69 -15.46 -1.97
CA GLY A 73 15.69 -14.03 -1.64
C GLY A 73 17.01 -13.41 -2.09
N VAL A 74 16.97 -12.20 -2.62
CA VAL A 74 18.15 -11.52 -3.16
C VAL A 74 18.23 -10.13 -2.57
N VAL A 75 19.36 -9.83 -1.93
CA VAL A 75 19.59 -8.52 -1.30
C VAL A 75 20.86 -7.91 -1.88
N PRO A 76 20.81 -6.72 -2.49
CA PRO A 76 21.99 -6.08 -3.06
C PRO A 76 22.92 -5.61 -1.94
N ILE A 77 24.23 -5.80 -2.12
CA ILE A 77 25.26 -5.32 -1.17
C ILE A 77 26.29 -4.39 -1.82
N GLY A 78 25.99 -3.91 -3.03
CA GLY A 78 26.84 -3.01 -3.82
C GLY A 78 27.82 -3.73 -4.74
N ASN A 79 28.41 -2.99 -5.70
CA ASN A 79 29.42 -3.49 -6.64
C ASN A 79 29.02 -4.74 -7.44
N GLY A 80 27.72 -4.89 -7.77
CA GLY A 80 27.19 -6.05 -8.49
C GLY A 80 27.19 -7.35 -7.67
N GLN A 81 27.33 -7.25 -6.35
CA GLN A 81 27.30 -8.36 -5.42
C GLN A 81 25.96 -8.39 -4.66
N TYR A 82 25.56 -9.60 -4.29
CA TYR A 82 24.29 -9.86 -3.63
C TYR A 82 24.47 -10.89 -2.51
N HIS A 83 23.65 -10.77 -1.49
CA HIS A 83 23.32 -11.88 -0.60
C HIS A 83 22.14 -12.65 -1.19
N PHE A 84 22.30 -13.96 -1.35
CA PHE A 84 21.23 -14.86 -1.76
C PHE A 84 20.82 -15.72 -0.58
N TYR A 85 19.55 -15.67 -0.22
CA TYR A 85 18.94 -16.48 0.83
C TYR A 85 18.17 -17.61 0.20
N GLY A 86 18.42 -18.84 0.62
CA GLY A 86 17.69 -20.00 0.11
C GLY A 86 17.79 -21.20 1.02
N ALA A 87 16.84 -22.10 0.85
CA ALA A 87 16.82 -23.38 1.52
C ALA A 87 18.00 -24.24 1.06
N ASN A 88 18.69 -24.88 2.01
CA ASN A 88 19.65 -25.94 1.74
C ASN A 88 19.26 -27.14 2.60
N GLY A 89 18.09 -27.72 2.30
CA GLY A 89 17.43 -28.70 3.13
C GLY A 89 16.73 -28.00 4.30
N PRO A 90 16.78 -28.54 5.53
CA PRO A 90 15.92 -28.09 6.63
C PRO A 90 16.30 -26.74 7.24
N THR A 91 17.28 -26.03 6.67
CA THR A 91 17.79 -24.77 7.20
C THR A 91 18.07 -23.77 6.08
N PRO A 92 17.85 -22.47 6.30
CA PRO A 92 18.29 -21.44 5.37
C PRO A 92 19.82 -21.33 5.35
N VAL A 93 20.35 -20.99 4.19
CA VAL A 93 21.73 -20.52 4.02
C VAL A 93 21.73 -19.18 3.32
N ARG A 94 22.77 -18.39 3.58
CA ARG A 94 23.09 -17.19 2.82
C ARG A 94 24.31 -17.47 1.98
N THR A 95 24.21 -17.34 0.67
CA THR A 95 25.38 -17.29 -0.20
C THR A 95 25.67 -15.85 -0.62
N THR A 96 26.90 -15.59 -1.03
CA THR A 96 27.30 -14.27 -1.55
C THR A 96 27.93 -14.46 -2.91
N GLY A 97 27.63 -13.55 -3.83
CA GLY A 97 28.21 -13.58 -5.16
C GLY A 97 27.55 -12.60 -6.12
N THR A 98 27.77 -12.82 -7.42
CA THR A 98 27.10 -12.07 -8.49
C THR A 98 25.91 -12.84 -9.02
N LEU A 99 25.09 -12.24 -9.89
CA LEU A 99 24.06 -13.00 -10.61
C LEU A 99 24.67 -14.17 -11.41
N ALA A 100 25.85 -14.01 -12.01
CA ALA A 100 26.48 -15.08 -12.79
C ALA A 100 27.14 -16.19 -11.93
N ASP A 101 27.42 -15.91 -10.66
CA ASP A 101 28.07 -16.83 -9.72
C ASP A 101 27.51 -16.56 -8.30
N PRO A 102 26.26 -16.98 -8.02
CA PRO A 102 25.50 -16.54 -6.84
C PRO A 102 25.96 -17.18 -5.52
N ALA A 103 26.88 -18.14 -5.57
CA ALA A 103 27.43 -18.83 -4.41
C ALA A 103 28.95 -18.87 -4.41
N GLN A 104 29.60 -17.71 -4.58
CA GLN A 104 31.04 -17.54 -4.39
C GLN A 104 31.47 -17.90 -2.97
N SER A 105 30.68 -17.50 -1.98
CA SER A 105 30.84 -17.91 -0.58
C SER A 105 29.52 -18.32 0.05
N ARG A 106 29.60 -19.02 1.18
CA ARG A 106 28.46 -19.53 1.94
C ARG A 106 28.58 -19.16 3.40
N SER A 107 27.45 -18.86 4.03
CA SER A 107 27.29 -18.69 5.47
C SER A 107 26.02 -19.37 5.94
N ASN A 108 26.04 -19.89 7.16
CA ASN A 108 24.82 -20.43 7.78
C ASN A 108 23.94 -19.28 8.26
N VAL A 109 22.63 -19.43 8.10
CA VAL A 109 21.64 -18.51 8.63
C VAL A 109 20.95 -19.18 9.80
N SER A 110 20.68 -18.42 10.86
CA SER A 110 19.89 -18.89 12.00
C SER A 110 18.58 -18.13 12.08
N ILE A 111 17.50 -18.85 12.42
CA ILE A 111 16.22 -18.24 12.81
C ILE A 111 16.02 -18.60 14.28
N THR A 112 16.01 -17.59 15.14
CA THR A 112 15.88 -17.71 16.60
C THR A 112 14.46 -17.36 17.04
N GLY A 113 14.03 -17.85 18.20
CA GLY A 113 12.69 -17.57 18.73
C GLY A 113 11.58 -18.50 18.22
N LEU A 114 11.90 -19.41 17.30
CA LEU A 114 10.98 -20.47 16.87
C LEU A 114 10.52 -21.31 18.06
N PRO A 115 9.24 -21.75 18.10
CA PRO A 115 8.77 -22.64 19.13
C PRO A 115 9.56 -23.97 19.14
N SER A 116 10.09 -24.33 20.32
CA SER A 116 10.94 -25.51 20.46
C SER A 116 10.19 -26.80 20.07
N ASN A 117 10.83 -27.63 19.24
CA ASN A 117 10.30 -28.91 18.72
C ASN A 117 8.95 -28.81 18.00
N TYR A 118 8.55 -27.61 17.54
CA TYR A 118 7.28 -27.44 16.85
C TYR A 118 7.40 -27.70 15.35
N PHE A 119 8.47 -27.21 14.71
CA PHE A 119 8.77 -27.44 13.30
C PHE A 119 9.94 -28.41 13.13
N ASN A 120 9.83 -29.31 12.15
CA ASN A 120 10.87 -30.27 11.78
C ASN A 120 11.78 -29.73 10.67
N TYR A 121 11.24 -28.83 9.87
CA TYR A 121 11.89 -28.19 8.74
C TYR A 121 11.56 -26.70 8.80
N VAL A 122 12.56 -25.84 8.69
CA VAL A 122 12.37 -24.39 8.57
C VAL A 122 13.36 -23.87 7.56
N ALA A 123 12.90 -23.64 6.34
CA ALA A 123 13.73 -23.14 5.28
C ALA A 123 13.24 -21.78 4.79
N GLY A 124 14.13 -20.80 4.89
CA GLY A 124 13.93 -19.46 4.36
C GLY A 124 14.29 -19.35 2.90
N GLY A 125 13.80 -18.30 2.27
CA GLY A 125 14.16 -17.98 0.89
C GLY A 125 13.83 -16.52 0.58
N PRO A 126 12.59 -16.24 0.12
CA PRO A 126 12.18 -14.88 -0.22
C PRO A 126 12.53 -13.89 0.88
N THR A 127 13.26 -12.84 0.52
CA THR A 127 13.75 -11.85 1.48
C THR A 127 13.52 -10.45 0.93
N TYR A 128 12.78 -9.64 1.67
CA TYR A 128 12.62 -8.20 1.45
C TYR A 128 13.71 -7.44 2.20
N PHE A 129 14.25 -6.38 1.60
CA PHE A 129 15.25 -5.50 2.20
C PHE A 129 14.71 -4.09 2.31
N ASP A 130 14.62 -3.57 3.53
CA ASP A 130 14.33 -2.16 3.75
C ASP A 130 15.63 -1.35 3.74
N ALA A 131 15.85 -0.58 2.68
CA ALA A 131 17.02 0.27 2.55
C ALA A 131 17.11 1.35 3.65
N THR A 132 15.98 1.76 4.22
CA THR A 132 15.92 2.82 5.23
C THR A 132 16.53 2.38 6.56
N THR A 133 16.10 1.21 7.06
CA THR A 133 16.58 0.68 8.35
C THR A 133 17.73 -0.32 8.20
N GLY A 134 17.97 -0.82 6.97
CA GLY A 134 18.85 -1.94 6.71
C GLY A 134 18.28 -3.30 7.13
N ALA A 135 17.02 -3.35 7.56
CA ALA A 135 16.37 -4.58 8.00
C ALA A 135 16.08 -5.52 6.82
N ARG A 136 16.09 -6.82 7.11
CA ARG A 136 15.74 -7.89 6.17
C ARG A 136 14.58 -8.70 6.72
N LEU A 137 13.49 -8.79 5.96
CA LEU A 137 12.35 -9.65 6.28
C LEU A 137 12.42 -10.90 5.41
N MET A 138 12.57 -12.06 6.04
CA MET A 138 12.58 -13.35 5.36
C MET A 138 11.24 -14.03 5.55
N ILE A 139 10.61 -14.46 4.46
CA ILE A 139 9.54 -15.43 4.51
C ILE A 139 10.18 -16.81 4.56
N TYR A 140 9.77 -17.63 5.52
CA TYR A 140 10.22 -18.99 5.67
C TYR A 140 9.08 -19.97 5.49
N HIS A 141 9.38 -21.06 4.79
CA HIS A 141 8.56 -22.25 4.73
C HIS A 141 8.90 -23.11 5.95
N ALA A 142 7.89 -23.58 6.68
CA ALA A 142 8.09 -24.46 7.82
C ALA A 142 7.15 -25.67 7.77
N GLU A 143 7.67 -26.84 8.14
CA GLU A 143 6.91 -28.10 8.10
C GLU A 143 6.81 -28.74 9.48
N ARG A 144 5.66 -29.37 9.70
CA ARG A 144 5.38 -30.26 10.82
C ARG A 144 5.20 -31.68 10.28
N HIS A 145 6.08 -32.59 10.66
CA HIS A 145 6.04 -33.99 10.22
C HIS A 145 5.20 -34.81 11.18
N ALA A 146 4.32 -35.66 10.67
CA ALA A 146 3.52 -36.56 11.51
C ALA A 146 4.21 -37.90 11.75
N SER A 147 4.59 -38.60 10.67
CA SER A 147 5.11 -39.97 10.74
C SER A 147 6.41 -40.20 9.96
N SER A 148 6.64 -39.43 8.89
CA SER A 148 7.84 -39.46 8.07
C SER A 148 8.08 -38.07 7.47
N GLY A 149 9.29 -37.83 6.93
CA GLY A 149 9.59 -36.56 6.24
C GLY A 149 8.78 -36.32 4.96
N GLN A 150 8.06 -37.32 4.45
CA GLN A 150 7.17 -37.17 3.29
C GLN A 150 5.73 -36.86 3.69
N ASP A 151 5.40 -37.01 4.97
CA ASP A 151 4.07 -36.79 5.54
C ASP A 151 4.08 -35.56 6.44
N TYR A 152 3.86 -34.40 5.82
CA TYR A 152 4.06 -33.10 6.45
C TYR A 152 2.88 -32.14 6.29
N TYR A 153 2.85 -31.15 7.17
CA TYR A 153 1.95 -30.00 7.10
C TYR A 153 2.79 -28.74 7.10
N SER A 154 2.75 -27.98 6.00
CA SER A 154 3.54 -26.78 5.85
C SER A 154 2.74 -25.50 6.12
N VAL A 155 3.45 -24.47 6.54
CA VAL A 155 2.99 -23.11 6.78
C VAL A 155 4.04 -22.11 6.31
N LEU A 156 3.63 -20.84 6.16
CA LEU A 156 4.57 -19.74 5.92
C LEU A 156 4.67 -18.89 7.19
N GLY A 157 5.90 -18.62 7.62
CA GLY A 157 6.17 -17.63 8.66
C GLY A 157 7.10 -16.54 8.18
N MET A 158 7.35 -15.57 9.05
CA MET A 158 8.22 -14.44 8.77
C MET A 158 9.26 -14.28 9.86
N ALA A 159 10.48 -13.87 9.49
CA ALA A 159 11.54 -13.55 10.42
C ALA A 159 12.23 -12.24 10.01
N ILE A 160 12.77 -11.50 10.97
CA ILE A 160 13.54 -10.27 10.73
C ILE A 160 14.99 -10.43 11.12
N SER A 161 15.89 -9.89 10.31
CA SER A 161 17.27 -9.60 10.70
C SER A 161 17.53 -8.11 10.63
N THR A 162 18.13 -7.57 11.68
CA THR A 162 18.64 -6.19 11.75
C THR A 162 20.16 -6.16 11.85
N ASP A 163 20.82 -7.33 11.80
CA ASP A 163 22.26 -7.40 11.80
C ASP A 163 22.82 -7.08 10.41
N SER A 164 23.95 -6.37 10.35
CA SER A 164 24.50 -5.89 9.07
C SER A 164 24.87 -7.01 8.10
N GLN A 165 25.19 -8.20 8.63
CA GLN A 165 25.50 -9.38 7.83
C GLN A 165 24.22 -10.08 7.34
N GLY A 166 23.10 -9.92 8.04
CA GLY A 166 21.84 -10.64 7.87
C GLY A 166 22.04 -12.15 7.98
N LEU A 167 22.66 -12.59 9.07
CA LEU A 167 22.88 -14.01 9.38
C LEU A 167 21.99 -14.50 10.52
N ASN A 168 21.52 -13.59 11.36
CA ASN A 168 20.73 -13.88 12.53
C ASN A 168 19.35 -13.26 12.33
N PHE A 169 18.39 -14.15 12.07
CA PHE A 169 16.99 -13.79 12.00
C PHE A 169 16.33 -14.14 13.32
N ARG A 170 15.34 -13.33 13.68
CA ARG A 170 14.42 -13.60 14.77
C ARG A 170 13.04 -13.85 14.18
N ASP A 171 12.44 -14.94 14.58
CA ASP A 171 11.08 -15.31 14.24
C ASP A 171 10.08 -14.23 14.67
N LEU A 172 9.11 -13.97 13.79
CA LEU A 172 7.96 -13.09 14.01
C LEU A 172 6.64 -13.87 14.01
N GLY A 173 6.71 -15.19 13.83
CA GLY A 173 5.57 -16.10 13.83
C GLY A 173 5.06 -16.47 12.44
N VAL A 174 4.07 -17.36 12.43
CA VAL A 174 3.36 -17.81 11.23
C VAL A 174 2.50 -16.67 10.69
N ILE A 175 2.56 -16.46 9.38
CA ILE A 175 1.80 -15.43 8.66
C ILE A 175 0.69 -16.03 7.79
N VAL A 176 0.88 -17.25 7.29
CA VAL A 176 -0.12 -17.98 6.50
C VAL A 176 -0.18 -19.43 6.93
N GLU A 177 -1.39 -19.91 7.22
CA GLU A 177 -1.71 -21.31 7.50
C GLU A 177 -2.86 -21.76 6.57
N PRO A 178 -2.83 -22.99 6.03
CA PRO A 178 -3.95 -23.54 5.24
C PRO A 178 -5.31 -23.41 5.92
N ASP A 179 -6.38 -23.29 5.13
CA ASP A 179 -7.76 -23.36 5.61
C ASP A 179 -8.07 -24.71 6.28
N VAL A 180 -7.62 -25.82 5.69
CA VAL A 180 -7.74 -27.15 6.31
C VAL A 180 -6.85 -27.27 7.55
N PRO A 181 -7.40 -27.55 8.74
CA PRO A 181 -6.58 -27.72 9.93
C PRO A 181 -5.68 -28.96 9.83
N MET A 182 -4.46 -28.90 10.40
CA MET A 182 -3.53 -30.04 10.39
C MET A 182 -4.16 -31.35 10.90
N ALA A 183 -5.01 -31.29 11.93
CA ALA A 183 -5.66 -32.47 12.50
C ALA A 183 -6.67 -33.14 11.55
N GLN A 184 -7.08 -32.44 10.50
CA GLN A 184 -8.08 -32.89 9.53
C GLN A 184 -7.47 -33.14 8.14
N ARG A 185 -6.15 -32.95 7.97
CA ARG A 185 -5.52 -33.08 6.66
C ARG A 185 -5.60 -34.53 6.14
N PRO A 186 -6.03 -34.75 4.89
CA PRO A 186 -6.11 -36.10 4.34
C PRO A 186 -4.78 -36.63 3.77
N HIS A 187 -3.79 -35.77 3.56
CA HIS A 187 -2.46 -36.08 3.02
C HIS A 187 -1.47 -34.95 3.38
N SER A 188 -0.26 -34.98 2.81
CA SER A 188 0.74 -33.93 2.97
C SER A 188 0.24 -32.60 2.41
N ILE A 189 0.46 -31.52 3.15
CA ILE A 189 -0.01 -30.18 2.81
C ILE A 189 1.19 -29.30 2.50
N GLU A 190 1.28 -28.83 1.26
CA GLU A 190 2.36 -28.00 0.71
C GLU A 190 1.84 -26.60 0.33
N VAL A 191 2.24 -25.56 1.06
CA VAL A 191 1.81 -24.17 0.83
C VAL A 191 2.68 -23.39 -0.16
N GLY A 192 3.78 -23.98 -0.61
CA GLY A 192 4.79 -23.36 -1.45
C GLY A 192 5.82 -22.55 -0.66
N GLY A 193 6.60 -21.74 -1.38
CA GLY A 193 7.72 -20.98 -0.80
C GLY A 193 7.37 -19.60 -0.28
N GLY A 194 6.13 -19.14 -0.45
CA GLY A 194 5.71 -17.81 -0.03
C GLY A 194 6.38 -16.69 -0.83
N SER A 195 6.47 -16.83 -2.15
CA SER A 195 6.99 -15.74 -3.00
C SER A 195 6.14 -14.49 -2.80
N PHE A 196 6.75 -13.31 -2.87
CA PHE A 196 6.04 -12.07 -2.61
C PHE A 196 6.36 -10.99 -3.64
N ALA A 197 5.47 -10.01 -3.72
CA ALA A 197 5.74 -8.72 -4.34
C ALA A 197 5.23 -7.59 -3.44
N VAL A 198 5.91 -6.45 -3.43
CA VAL A 198 5.44 -5.24 -2.76
C VAL A 198 4.80 -4.34 -3.80
N MET A 199 3.56 -3.94 -3.59
CA MET A 199 2.80 -3.11 -4.51
C MET A 199 1.79 -2.28 -3.71
N ASN A 200 1.65 -0.99 -4.03
CA ASN A 200 0.69 -0.09 -3.39
C ASN A 200 0.80 -0.06 -1.85
N GLY A 201 2.03 -0.13 -1.32
CA GLY A 201 2.29 -0.11 0.13
C GLY A 201 1.97 -1.41 0.87
N ASP A 202 1.53 -2.46 0.17
CA ASP A 202 1.25 -3.78 0.73
C ASP A 202 2.27 -4.81 0.25
N MET A 203 2.58 -5.79 1.11
CA MET A 203 3.27 -7.01 0.72
C MET A 203 2.24 -8.09 0.40
N TYR A 204 2.23 -8.55 -0.85
CA TYR A 204 1.41 -9.65 -1.33
C TYR A 204 2.23 -10.94 -1.28
N VAL A 205 1.81 -11.92 -0.48
CA VAL A 205 2.45 -13.23 -0.34
C VAL A 205 1.59 -14.26 -1.05
N TYR A 206 2.17 -14.89 -2.08
CA TYR A 206 1.53 -15.88 -2.93
C TYR A 206 1.87 -17.29 -2.47
N TYR A 207 0.86 -18.12 -2.38
CA TYR A 207 0.95 -19.45 -1.78
C TYR A 207 -0.11 -20.39 -2.34
N ARG A 208 -0.03 -21.68 -2.02
CA ARG A 208 -1.10 -22.66 -2.28
C ARG A 208 -1.91 -22.88 -1.02
N ASP A 209 -3.23 -22.90 -1.14
CA ASP A 209 -4.13 -23.15 -0.01
C ASP A 209 -4.85 -24.48 -0.17
N TYR A 210 -5.05 -25.19 0.93
CA TYR A 210 -5.85 -26.41 0.97
C TYR A 210 -7.10 -26.15 1.80
N LEU A 211 -8.25 -26.45 1.23
CA LEU A 211 -9.54 -25.96 1.74
C LEU A 211 -10.20 -26.97 2.67
N GLU A 212 -10.85 -26.47 3.73
CA GLU A 212 -11.69 -27.30 4.58
C GLU A 212 -12.87 -27.85 3.76
N GLY A 213 -13.15 -29.15 3.88
CA GLY A 213 -14.13 -29.85 3.04
C GLY A 213 -13.59 -30.35 1.70
N GLY A 214 -12.31 -30.10 1.38
CA GLY A 214 -11.58 -30.69 0.26
C GLY A 214 -11.31 -29.72 -0.89
N GLY A 215 -10.32 -30.08 -1.72
CA GLY A 215 -9.82 -29.24 -2.80
C GLY A 215 -8.73 -28.27 -2.35
N SER A 216 -8.32 -27.40 -3.27
CA SER A 216 -7.23 -26.44 -3.08
C SER A 216 -7.45 -25.19 -3.93
N SER A 217 -6.88 -24.08 -3.49
CA SER A 217 -6.57 -22.92 -4.32
C SER A 217 -5.09 -23.03 -4.73
N GLU A 218 -4.80 -23.48 -5.95
CA GLU A 218 -3.43 -23.74 -6.44
C GLU A 218 -2.58 -22.47 -6.47
N LEU A 219 -3.21 -21.32 -6.68
CA LEU A 219 -2.63 -20.00 -6.44
C LEU A 219 -3.61 -19.18 -5.60
N ALA A 220 -3.17 -18.77 -4.41
CA ALA A 220 -3.85 -17.89 -3.48
C ALA A 220 -2.91 -16.76 -3.06
N VAL A 221 -3.46 -15.73 -2.42
CA VAL A 221 -2.68 -14.59 -1.93
C VAL A 221 -3.18 -14.09 -0.59
N ALA A 222 -2.23 -13.71 0.26
CA ALA A 222 -2.47 -12.99 1.50
C ALA A 222 -1.67 -11.68 1.49
N LYS A 223 -2.17 -10.64 2.14
CA LYS A 223 -1.44 -9.37 2.22
C LYS A 223 -1.48 -8.70 3.59
N ALA A 224 -0.51 -7.82 3.81
CA ALA A 224 -0.47 -6.85 4.90
C ALA A 224 0.35 -5.59 4.50
N PRO A 225 0.08 -4.42 5.10
CA PRO A 225 0.85 -3.20 4.82
C PRO A 225 2.31 -3.34 5.21
N ILE A 226 3.24 -3.04 4.29
CA ILE A 226 4.70 -3.21 4.52
C ILE A 226 5.19 -2.34 5.68
N SER A 227 4.64 -1.14 5.82
CA SER A 227 4.93 -0.22 6.93
C SER A 227 4.56 -0.83 8.28
N THR A 228 3.43 -1.54 8.36
CA THR A 228 2.98 -2.23 9.57
C THR A 228 3.83 -3.45 9.85
N ILE A 229 4.17 -4.22 8.82
CA ILE A 229 5.09 -5.37 8.95
C ILE A 229 6.42 -4.92 9.54
N LEU A 230 7.04 -3.89 8.98
CA LEU A 230 8.33 -3.37 9.45
C LEU A 230 8.24 -2.80 10.86
N ALA A 231 7.22 -1.97 11.16
CA ALA A 231 7.05 -1.38 12.49
C ALA A 231 6.89 -2.45 13.59
N ASN A 232 6.05 -3.46 13.33
CA ASN A 232 5.86 -4.58 14.25
C ASN A 232 7.14 -5.41 14.37
N ALA A 233 7.76 -5.75 13.24
CA ALA A 233 8.98 -6.54 13.22
C ALA A 233 10.10 -5.89 14.03
N MET A 234 10.32 -4.57 13.87
CA MET A 234 11.30 -3.80 14.64
C MET A 234 10.97 -3.75 16.14
N SER A 235 9.68 -3.87 16.49
CA SER A 235 9.18 -3.94 17.86
C SER A 235 9.07 -5.37 18.41
N ASN A 236 9.63 -6.36 17.70
CA ASN A 236 9.58 -7.78 18.04
C ASN A 236 8.15 -8.36 18.07
N GLN A 237 7.27 -7.86 17.22
CA GLN A 237 5.88 -8.29 17.09
C GLN A 237 5.61 -8.89 15.71
N GLY A 238 4.78 -9.92 15.66
CA GLY A 238 4.24 -10.46 14.42
C GLY A 238 3.20 -9.53 13.79
N THR A 239 2.92 -9.75 12.50
CA THR A 239 1.88 -9.01 11.77
C THR A 239 0.85 -9.98 11.22
N SER A 240 -0.43 -9.64 11.38
CA SER A 240 -1.52 -10.43 10.80
C SER A 240 -1.65 -10.13 9.32
N PHE A 241 -1.79 -11.18 8.52
CA PHE A 241 -2.09 -11.10 7.10
C PHE A 241 -3.58 -11.39 6.87
N THR A 242 -4.12 -10.91 5.74
CA THR A 242 -5.49 -11.18 5.30
C THR A 242 -5.47 -11.89 3.94
N LYS A 243 -6.23 -12.96 3.79
CA LYS A 243 -6.37 -13.73 2.54
C LYS A 243 -7.45 -13.13 1.65
N TYR A 244 -7.23 -13.22 0.35
CA TYR A 244 -8.25 -12.89 -0.64
C TYR A 244 -9.27 -14.03 -0.78
N TYR A 245 -10.56 -13.71 -0.62
CA TYR A 245 -11.65 -14.65 -0.74
C TYR A 245 -12.92 -13.96 -1.26
N ASN A 246 -13.51 -14.53 -2.32
CA ASN A 246 -14.78 -14.11 -2.93
C ASN A 246 -14.89 -12.59 -3.18
N GLY A 247 -13.86 -11.99 -3.76
CA GLY A 247 -13.89 -10.57 -4.11
C GLY A 247 -13.24 -9.63 -3.08
N GLY A 248 -12.86 -10.10 -1.89
CA GLY A 248 -12.35 -9.22 -0.83
C GLY A 248 -11.32 -9.83 0.12
N TRP A 249 -10.66 -8.97 0.89
CA TRP A 249 -9.63 -9.30 1.89
C TRP A 249 -10.24 -9.58 3.25
N THR A 250 -11.13 -10.57 3.32
CA THR A 250 -12.02 -10.78 4.48
C THR A 250 -11.61 -11.93 5.38
N GLN A 251 -10.64 -12.75 4.96
CA GLN A 251 -10.27 -13.97 5.67
C GLN A 251 -8.92 -13.80 6.39
N PRO A 252 -8.76 -14.38 7.58
CA PRO A 252 -7.49 -14.32 8.29
C PRO A 252 -6.40 -15.11 7.55
N GLY A 253 -5.15 -14.66 7.64
CA GLY A 253 -3.97 -15.37 7.13
C GLY A 253 -3.81 -16.77 7.74
N LEU A 254 -4.24 -16.95 8.99
CA LEU A 254 -4.15 -18.22 9.70
C LEU A 254 -5.52 -18.93 9.67
N GLY A 255 -5.60 -20.06 8.96
CA GLY A 255 -6.80 -20.89 8.92
C GLY A 255 -7.99 -20.29 8.18
N GLY A 256 -7.86 -19.11 7.56
CA GLY A 256 -8.93 -18.51 6.77
C GLY A 256 -9.05 -19.13 5.38
N ARG A 257 -10.21 -18.96 4.75
CA ARG A 257 -10.48 -19.44 3.38
C ARG A 257 -9.76 -18.57 2.34
N SER A 258 -9.56 -19.11 1.14
CA SER A 258 -9.03 -18.36 -0.01
C SER A 258 -9.73 -18.71 -1.31
N SER A 259 -9.65 -17.80 -2.29
CA SER A 259 -10.08 -18.04 -3.67
C SER A 259 -8.88 -18.34 -4.57
N SER A 260 -9.04 -19.25 -5.52
CA SER A 260 -8.07 -19.43 -6.60
C SER A 260 -8.02 -18.17 -7.47
N LEU A 261 -6.81 -17.71 -7.79
CA LEU A 261 -6.58 -16.49 -8.57
C LEU A 261 -6.49 -16.74 -10.08
N GLU A 262 -6.35 -18.00 -10.49
CA GLU A 262 -6.24 -18.36 -11.90
C GLU A 262 -7.50 -19.09 -12.38
N THR A 263 -7.97 -18.74 -13.58
CA THR A 263 -9.12 -19.40 -14.18
C THR A 263 -8.83 -20.89 -14.38
N GLY A 264 -9.73 -21.74 -13.88
CA GLY A 264 -9.59 -23.19 -13.95
C GLY A 264 -8.69 -23.81 -12.89
N ASN A 265 -8.12 -23.00 -11.98
CA ASN A 265 -7.28 -23.45 -10.87
C ASN A 265 -6.19 -24.44 -11.30
N PRO A 266 -5.35 -24.08 -12.30
CA PRO A 266 -4.34 -24.98 -12.84
C PRO A 266 -3.31 -25.34 -11.76
N GLY A 267 -2.89 -26.62 -11.78
CA GLY A 267 -1.90 -27.15 -10.86
C GLY A 267 -0.66 -26.26 -10.74
N ASN A 268 -0.26 -25.96 -9.51
CA ASN A 268 0.89 -25.11 -9.22
C ASN A 268 1.73 -25.76 -8.12
N ALA A 269 2.87 -26.31 -8.53
CA ALA A 269 3.82 -26.92 -7.60
C ALA A 269 4.61 -25.85 -6.84
N TRP A 270 4.99 -24.76 -7.53
CA TRP A 270 5.75 -23.67 -6.95
C TRP A 270 5.63 -22.42 -7.83
N SER A 271 5.69 -21.23 -7.24
CA SER A 271 5.64 -19.98 -8.01
C SER A 271 6.64 -18.94 -7.51
N SER A 272 6.94 -17.97 -8.37
CA SER A 272 7.66 -16.74 -8.05
C SER A 272 6.92 -15.57 -8.65
N VAL A 273 6.59 -14.59 -7.83
CA VAL A 273 5.99 -13.32 -8.26
C VAL A 273 7.00 -12.20 -8.06
N SER A 274 7.01 -11.22 -8.95
CA SER A 274 7.80 -10.00 -8.83
C SER A 274 7.02 -8.82 -9.40
N TYR A 275 7.15 -7.66 -8.76
CA TYR A 275 6.72 -6.41 -9.37
C TYR A 275 7.61 -6.10 -10.58
N ASN A 276 7.00 -5.70 -11.69
CA ASN A 276 7.66 -5.42 -12.94
C ASN A 276 7.54 -3.93 -13.28
N ASP A 277 8.64 -3.20 -13.12
CA ASP A 277 8.69 -1.75 -13.33
C ASP A 277 8.40 -1.37 -14.79
N TYR A 278 8.68 -2.27 -15.74
CA TYR A 278 8.42 -2.01 -17.16
C TYR A 278 6.93 -2.11 -17.52
N LEU A 279 6.20 -3.04 -16.89
CA LEU A 279 4.76 -3.19 -17.09
C LEU A 279 3.92 -2.29 -16.15
N GLY A 280 4.50 -1.83 -15.03
CA GLY A 280 3.75 -1.19 -13.95
C GLY A 280 2.79 -2.16 -13.23
N GLY A 281 3.13 -3.45 -13.24
CA GLY A 281 2.28 -4.54 -12.73
C GLY A 281 3.13 -5.70 -12.23
N LEU A 282 2.55 -6.89 -12.11
CA LEU A 282 3.21 -8.09 -11.62
C LEU A 282 3.46 -9.07 -12.77
N VAL A 283 4.59 -9.78 -12.68
CA VAL A 283 4.83 -11.02 -13.43
C VAL A 283 4.93 -12.19 -12.46
N MET A 284 4.41 -13.33 -12.86
CA MET A 284 4.55 -14.59 -12.14
C MET A 284 5.18 -15.63 -13.04
N MET A 285 6.07 -16.44 -12.47
CA MET A 285 6.50 -17.70 -13.06
C MET A 285 6.05 -18.86 -12.18
N SER A 286 5.33 -19.82 -12.78
CA SER A 286 4.76 -20.99 -12.10
C SER A 286 5.36 -22.27 -12.63
N SER A 287 5.74 -23.17 -11.73
CA SER A 287 6.03 -24.55 -12.01
C SER A 287 4.75 -25.36 -11.94
N ALA A 288 4.43 -26.11 -12.98
CA ALA A 288 3.34 -27.09 -12.91
C ALA A 288 3.70 -28.30 -12.04
N TRP A 289 2.69 -29.08 -11.67
CA TRP A 289 2.89 -30.44 -11.17
C TRP A 289 3.41 -31.35 -12.27
N ALA A 290 4.13 -32.39 -11.86
CA ALA A 290 4.62 -33.41 -12.78
C ALA A 290 3.49 -34.03 -13.59
N ASP A 291 3.69 -34.07 -14.90
CA ASP A 291 2.87 -34.85 -15.80
C ASP A 291 3.09 -36.37 -15.54
N PRO A 292 2.30 -37.26 -16.16
CA PRO A 292 2.50 -38.70 -16.00
C PRO A 292 3.87 -39.23 -16.45
N SER A 293 4.64 -38.44 -17.20
CA SER A 293 6.00 -38.76 -17.64
C SER A 293 7.07 -38.23 -16.67
N GLY A 294 6.67 -37.50 -15.62
CA GLY A 294 7.56 -36.90 -14.63
C GLY A 294 8.10 -35.52 -15.02
N ASN A 295 7.53 -34.87 -16.05
CA ASN A 295 7.98 -33.54 -16.49
C ASN A 295 7.19 -32.42 -15.84
N ASN A 296 7.86 -31.32 -15.47
CA ASN A 296 7.22 -30.11 -14.94
C ASN A 296 7.65 -28.90 -15.76
N ASP A 297 6.71 -28.29 -16.48
CA ASP A 297 6.97 -27.09 -17.26
C ASP A 297 6.95 -25.83 -16.38
N LEU A 298 7.66 -24.78 -16.83
CA LEU A 298 7.55 -23.43 -16.30
C LEU A 298 6.66 -22.58 -17.21
N TYR A 299 5.76 -21.83 -16.59
CA TYR A 299 4.83 -20.91 -17.24
C TYR A 299 5.00 -19.49 -16.73
N MET A 300 4.65 -18.50 -17.55
CA MET A 300 4.59 -17.10 -17.16
C MET A 300 3.17 -16.55 -17.33
N SER A 301 2.79 -15.66 -16.43
CA SER A 301 1.59 -14.83 -16.52
C SER A 301 1.86 -13.46 -15.93
N SER A 302 0.97 -12.50 -16.19
CA SER A 302 1.00 -11.17 -15.59
C SER A 302 -0.30 -10.84 -14.89
N SER A 303 -0.25 -9.85 -13.99
CA SER A 303 -1.42 -9.27 -13.34
C SER A 303 -1.17 -7.81 -13.04
N MET A 304 -2.17 -6.95 -13.17
CA MET A 304 -2.06 -5.53 -12.78
C MET A 304 -2.46 -5.26 -11.34
N ASP A 305 -3.20 -6.19 -10.72
CA ASP A 305 -3.78 -6.02 -9.38
C ASP A 305 -3.38 -7.13 -8.39
N GLY A 306 -2.66 -8.15 -8.86
CA GLY A 306 -2.25 -9.32 -8.09
C GLY A 306 -3.35 -10.34 -7.84
N ILE A 307 -4.54 -10.13 -8.40
CA ILE A 307 -5.70 -11.00 -8.22
C ILE A 307 -6.11 -11.63 -9.55
N ASN A 308 -6.18 -10.82 -10.60
CA ASN A 308 -6.60 -11.25 -11.93
C ASN A 308 -5.36 -11.51 -12.79
N TRP A 309 -5.10 -12.79 -13.06
CA TRP A 309 -3.93 -13.24 -13.81
C TRP A 309 -4.29 -13.57 -15.26
N THR A 310 -3.40 -13.20 -16.19
CA THR A 310 -3.51 -13.63 -17.58
C THR A 310 -3.37 -15.15 -17.69
N PRO A 311 -3.88 -15.77 -18.78
CA PRO A 311 -3.59 -17.17 -19.06
C PRO A 311 -2.08 -17.45 -19.06
N ARG A 312 -1.71 -18.61 -18.51
CA ARG A 312 -0.32 -19.08 -18.48
C ARG A 312 0.23 -19.28 -19.90
N GLN A 313 1.46 -18.82 -20.12
CA GLN A 313 2.21 -19.05 -21.35
C GLN A 313 3.48 -19.85 -21.03
N THR A 314 3.73 -20.94 -21.74
CA THR A 314 4.90 -21.81 -21.50
C THR A 314 6.22 -21.07 -21.76
N ILE A 315 7.14 -21.12 -20.80
CA ILE A 315 8.51 -20.59 -20.87
C ILE A 315 9.52 -21.73 -21.05
N VAL A 316 9.35 -22.80 -20.28
CA VAL A 316 10.23 -23.97 -20.32
C VAL A 316 9.36 -25.22 -20.41
N ALA A 317 9.70 -26.11 -21.34
CA ALA A 317 9.09 -27.43 -21.50
C ALA A 317 10.18 -28.47 -21.77
N ASP A 318 11.29 -28.34 -21.05
CA ASP A 318 12.44 -29.23 -21.15
C ASP A 318 12.12 -30.54 -20.40
N ALA A 319 12.68 -31.67 -20.84
CA ALA A 319 12.44 -32.95 -20.15
C ALA A 319 12.98 -32.93 -18.71
N GLY A 320 12.23 -33.51 -17.78
CA GLY A 320 12.53 -33.54 -16.35
C GLY A 320 11.74 -32.51 -15.53
N GLU A 321 12.18 -32.30 -14.30
CA GLU A 321 11.58 -31.39 -13.34
C GLU A 321 12.27 -30.01 -13.41
N GLN A 322 11.50 -28.97 -13.69
CA GLN A 322 11.91 -27.57 -13.48
C GLN A 322 11.14 -26.98 -12.29
N MET A 323 11.84 -26.77 -11.17
CA MET A 323 11.22 -26.39 -9.89
C MET A 323 11.86 -25.16 -9.28
N TYR A 324 11.20 -24.61 -8.26
CA TYR A 324 11.69 -23.48 -7.46
C TYR A 324 12.08 -22.25 -8.30
N PRO A 325 11.21 -21.79 -9.22
CA PRO A 325 11.49 -20.59 -9.99
C PRO A 325 11.77 -19.41 -9.06
N THR A 326 12.69 -18.53 -9.45
CA THR A 326 12.90 -17.22 -8.82
C THR A 326 13.13 -16.19 -9.91
N LEU A 327 12.29 -15.16 -9.93
CA LEU A 327 12.45 -13.98 -10.76
C LEU A 327 13.39 -13.00 -10.07
N ILE A 328 14.47 -12.61 -10.75
CA ILE A 328 15.49 -11.70 -10.21
C ILE A 328 15.70 -10.54 -11.18
N GLY A 329 15.42 -9.33 -10.70
CA GLY A 329 15.68 -8.08 -11.37
C GLY A 329 17.16 -7.79 -11.57
N THR A 330 17.47 -7.00 -12.59
CA THR A 330 18.84 -6.52 -12.87
C THR A 330 19.07 -5.09 -12.39
N GLY A 331 18.04 -4.44 -11.84
CA GLY A 331 18.07 -3.07 -11.33
C GLY A 331 18.62 -2.95 -9.91
N ALA A 332 18.37 -1.79 -9.30
CA ALA A 332 18.81 -1.48 -7.93
C ALA A 332 18.13 -2.37 -6.88
N ASP A 333 16.84 -2.64 -7.05
CA ASP A 333 16.09 -3.61 -6.26
C ASP A 333 15.92 -4.92 -7.06
N PRO A 334 16.60 -6.02 -6.69
CA PRO A 334 16.48 -7.30 -7.39
C PRO A 334 15.14 -8.00 -7.18
N THR A 335 14.30 -7.54 -6.23
CA THR A 335 12.93 -8.05 -6.06
C THR A 335 11.95 -7.43 -7.07
N HIS A 336 12.35 -6.34 -7.73
CA HIS A 336 11.65 -5.71 -8.84
C HIS A 336 12.30 -6.09 -10.18
N THR A 337 11.51 -6.64 -11.09
CA THR A 337 11.94 -6.97 -12.45
C THR A 337 11.75 -5.79 -13.40
N GLY A 338 12.64 -5.63 -14.38
CA GLY A 338 12.48 -4.62 -15.43
C GLY A 338 11.96 -5.23 -16.74
N GLN A 339 12.27 -4.57 -17.86
CA GLN A 339 12.02 -5.14 -19.19
C GLN A 339 12.78 -6.45 -19.38
N SER A 340 14.00 -6.54 -18.84
CA SER A 340 14.82 -7.75 -18.85
C SER A 340 15.15 -8.19 -17.42
N PHE A 341 14.99 -9.48 -17.15
CA PHE A 341 15.24 -10.08 -15.85
C PHE A 341 15.62 -11.55 -15.99
N TYR A 342 16.18 -12.13 -14.93
CA TYR A 342 16.55 -13.54 -14.93
C TYR A 342 15.50 -14.40 -14.24
N ALA A 343 15.24 -15.56 -14.83
CA ALA A 343 14.49 -16.66 -14.27
C ALA A 343 15.47 -17.75 -13.80
N TYR A 344 15.72 -17.86 -12.49
CA TYR A 344 16.51 -18.95 -11.91
C TYR A 344 15.58 -20.10 -11.53
N TYR A 345 16.03 -21.34 -11.67
CA TYR A 345 15.29 -22.52 -11.24
C TYR A 345 16.20 -23.73 -11.06
N THR A 346 15.71 -24.72 -10.33
CA THR A 346 16.34 -26.03 -10.17
C THR A 346 15.89 -26.95 -11.31
N ASP A 347 16.85 -27.48 -12.06
CA ASP A 347 16.66 -28.43 -13.16
C ASP A 347 17.13 -29.83 -12.74
N SER A 348 16.29 -30.85 -12.88
CA SER A 348 16.62 -32.25 -12.56
C SER A 348 15.97 -33.20 -13.57
N ALA A 349 16.73 -34.15 -14.09
CA ALA A 349 16.17 -35.18 -14.96
C ALA A 349 15.44 -36.26 -14.15
N THR A 350 15.76 -36.43 -12.87
CA THR A 350 15.13 -37.44 -12.00
C THR A 350 13.89 -36.93 -11.27
N GLY A 351 13.89 -35.66 -10.85
CA GLY A 351 12.76 -34.98 -10.21
C GLY A 351 12.35 -35.51 -8.84
N ALA A 352 11.31 -34.89 -8.27
CA ALA A 352 10.65 -35.28 -7.03
C ALA A 352 11.65 -35.52 -5.88
N TRP A 353 11.45 -36.59 -5.11
CA TRP A 353 12.29 -36.93 -3.96
C TRP A 353 13.75 -37.29 -4.31
N ASN A 354 14.03 -37.62 -5.59
CA ASN A 354 15.37 -37.99 -6.05
C ASN A 354 16.13 -36.82 -6.69
N ARG A 355 15.50 -35.64 -6.83
CA ARG A 355 16.05 -34.51 -7.62
C ARG A 355 17.48 -34.15 -7.24
N TRP A 356 17.82 -34.27 -5.96
CA TRP A 356 19.11 -33.82 -5.43
C TRP A 356 20.31 -34.66 -5.90
N ASN A 357 20.05 -35.81 -6.52
CA ASN A 357 21.09 -36.62 -7.14
C ASN A 357 21.74 -35.91 -8.33
N ASP A 358 20.94 -35.20 -9.14
CA ASP A 358 21.35 -34.57 -10.40
C ASP A 358 20.97 -33.08 -10.55
N ALA A 359 20.31 -32.49 -9.55
CA ALA A 359 19.88 -31.09 -9.54
C ALA A 359 20.98 -30.10 -9.94
N LYS A 360 20.66 -29.27 -10.91
CA LYS A 360 21.45 -28.12 -11.37
C LYS A 360 20.73 -26.83 -11.00
N LEU A 361 21.50 -25.80 -10.66
CA LEU A 361 20.98 -24.44 -10.70
C LEU A 361 21.17 -23.91 -12.11
N VAL A 362 20.09 -23.50 -12.75
CA VAL A 362 20.11 -22.92 -14.09
C VAL A 362 19.40 -21.57 -14.07
N ARG A 363 19.64 -20.77 -15.11
CA ARG A 363 18.85 -19.56 -15.35
C ARG A 363 18.58 -19.34 -16.84
N ARG A 364 17.59 -18.49 -17.12
CA ARG A 364 17.31 -17.94 -18.46
C ARG A 364 17.12 -16.43 -18.35
N LEU A 365 17.58 -15.67 -19.34
CA LEU A 365 17.23 -14.26 -19.49
C LEU A 365 15.86 -14.15 -20.13
N ILE A 366 14.93 -13.44 -19.51
CA ILE A 366 13.63 -13.10 -20.07
C ILE A 366 13.66 -11.63 -20.47
N THR A 367 13.21 -11.33 -21.69
CA THR A 367 13.06 -9.96 -22.18
C THR A 367 11.64 -9.74 -22.66
N LEU A 368 10.90 -8.87 -21.98
CA LEU A 368 9.59 -8.43 -22.41
C LEU A 368 9.74 -7.53 -23.64
N ASN A 369 8.95 -7.82 -24.67
CA ASN A 369 8.88 -7.01 -25.88
C ASN A 369 7.58 -6.22 -25.84
N ASN A 370 7.61 -4.99 -26.38
CA ASN A 370 6.39 -4.35 -26.85
C ASN A 370 5.87 -5.15 -28.05
N GLY A 371 5.20 -6.27 -27.78
CA GLY A 371 4.20 -6.75 -28.71
C GLY A 371 3.23 -5.61 -28.92
N SER A 372 2.96 -5.26 -30.17
CA SER A 372 1.84 -4.40 -30.52
C SER A 372 0.57 -5.02 -29.94
N VAL A 373 0.21 -4.64 -28.72
CA VAL A 373 -1.18 -4.69 -28.27
C VAL A 373 -1.91 -3.84 -29.31
N PRO A 374 -2.76 -4.42 -30.17
CA PRO A 374 -3.61 -3.60 -31.02
C PRO A 374 -4.38 -2.67 -30.07
N PRO A 375 -4.45 -1.36 -30.33
CA PRO A 375 -5.35 -0.52 -29.55
C PRO A 375 -6.74 -1.18 -29.64
N PRO A 376 -7.42 -1.44 -28.52
CA PRO A 376 -8.74 -2.06 -28.56
C PRO A 376 -9.64 -1.24 -29.51
N ASP A 377 -10.44 -1.94 -30.32
CA ASP A 377 -11.48 -1.32 -31.17
C ASP A 377 -12.29 -0.31 -30.32
N PRO A 378 -12.70 0.85 -30.87
CA PRO A 378 -13.23 1.95 -30.08
C PRO A 378 -14.66 1.64 -29.61
N GLU A 379 -14.79 0.86 -28.55
CA GLU A 379 -15.94 0.92 -27.65
C GLU A 379 -15.67 1.93 -26.52
N PRO A 380 -16.73 2.56 -25.98
CA PRO A 380 -16.73 3.94 -25.54
C PRO A 380 -15.60 4.18 -24.55
N THR A 381 -14.68 5.06 -24.96
CA THR A 381 -13.46 5.48 -24.24
C THR A 381 -13.46 5.02 -22.79
N PRO A 382 -12.75 3.93 -22.43
CA PRO A 382 -12.52 3.65 -21.03
C PRO A 382 -11.80 4.87 -20.47
N THR A 383 -12.43 5.54 -19.49
CA THR A 383 -11.76 6.60 -18.74
C THR A 383 -10.45 6.00 -18.26
N PRO A 384 -9.29 6.51 -18.71
CA PRO A 384 -8.00 5.94 -18.33
C PRO A 384 -7.96 5.89 -16.81
N THR A 385 -7.69 4.71 -16.24
CA THR A 385 -7.16 4.65 -14.89
C THR A 385 -5.97 5.61 -14.90
N PRO A 386 -6.02 6.74 -14.17
CA PRO A 386 -5.05 7.79 -14.38
C PRO A 386 -3.69 7.21 -14.06
N ALA A 387 -2.80 7.16 -15.05
CA ALA A 387 -1.38 7.00 -14.78
C ALA A 387 -1.04 7.98 -13.65
N ALA A 388 -0.39 7.48 -12.60
CA ALA A 388 -0.01 8.34 -11.51
C ALA A 388 0.94 9.40 -12.07
N ASN A 389 0.44 10.63 -12.17
CA ASN A 389 1.08 11.67 -12.96
C ASN A 389 2.20 12.27 -12.11
N VAL A 390 3.44 11.84 -12.35
CA VAL A 390 4.61 12.58 -11.88
C VAL A 390 4.54 13.96 -12.55
N VAL A 391 4.32 15.00 -11.74
CA VAL A 391 4.18 16.38 -12.22
C VAL A 391 5.53 17.10 -12.27
N ALA A 392 6.48 16.68 -11.44
CA ALA A 392 7.81 17.26 -11.34
C ALA A 392 8.78 16.24 -10.76
N ASP A 393 10.00 16.21 -11.27
CA ASP A 393 11.06 15.32 -10.81
C ASP A 393 12.36 16.10 -10.68
N PHE A 394 12.93 16.17 -9.48
CA PHE A 394 14.04 17.08 -9.21
C PHE A 394 15.24 16.80 -10.10
N GLN A 395 15.70 15.55 -10.19
CA GLN A 395 16.87 15.21 -11.01
C GLN A 395 16.60 15.37 -12.51
N SER A 396 15.46 14.91 -12.99
CA SER A 396 15.11 14.97 -14.42
C SER A 396 14.89 16.40 -14.89
N ASP A 397 14.34 17.26 -14.04
CA ASP A 397 14.05 18.66 -14.36
C ASP A 397 15.20 19.60 -14.01
N PHE A 398 16.27 19.12 -13.38
CA PHE A 398 17.40 19.97 -13.00
C PHE A 398 18.13 20.51 -14.24
N GLN A 399 18.28 21.83 -14.32
CA GLN A 399 18.87 22.50 -15.48
C GLN A 399 20.04 23.40 -15.09
N ALA A 400 21.06 23.45 -15.95
CA ALA A 400 22.14 24.42 -15.88
C ALA A 400 21.68 25.80 -16.36
N GLY A 401 22.20 26.87 -15.75
CA GLY A 401 21.95 28.27 -16.17
C GLY A 401 20.68 28.91 -15.59
N GLY A 402 19.66 28.13 -15.25
CA GLY A 402 18.48 28.56 -14.50
C GLY A 402 17.55 27.38 -14.15
N PRO A 403 16.73 27.47 -13.09
CA PRO A 403 15.75 26.44 -12.78
C PRO A 403 14.73 26.26 -13.92
N ALA A 404 14.26 25.02 -14.11
CA ALA A 404 13.14 24.73 -15.01
C ALA A 404 11.84 25.41 -14.54
N LYS A 405 10.80 25.39 -15.39
CA LYS A 405 9.48 25.96 -15.05
C LYS A 405 8.95 25.31 -13.76
N GLY A 406 8.45 26.12 -12.83
CA GLY A 406 7.93 25.68 -11.53
C GLY A 406 9.00 25.48 -10.46
N TRP A 407 10.24 25.17 -10.85
CA TRP A 407 11.37 24.98 -9.94
C TRP A 407 12.00 26.29 -9.48
N LYS A 408 12.53 26.27 -8.24
CA LYS A 408 13.28 27.35 -7.60
C LYS A 408 14.43 26.76 -6.81
N TYR A 409 15.64 27.27 -7.00
CA TYR A 409 16.81 26.93 -6.19
C TYR A 409 17.23 28.15 -5.38
N MET A 410 17.22 28.03 -4.05
CA MET A 410 17.26 29.14 -3.12
C MET A 410 18.06 28.81 -1.87
N TRP A 411 18.23 29.80 -1.01
CA TRP A 411 18.74 29.66 0.34
C TRP A 411 18.17 30.75 1.25
N ASN A 412 18.20 30.55 2.56
CA ASN A 412 17.64 31.50 3.54
C ASN A 412 18.66 32.56 3.98
N SER A 413 19.03 33.47 3.07
CA SER A 413 20.16 34.39 3.26
C SER A 413 20.11 35.30 4.49
N ASN A 414 18.91 35.66 4.98
CA ASN A 414 18.70 36.59 6.10
C ASN A 414 17.42 36.30 6.91
N GLY A 415 16.91 35.06 6.89
CA GLY A 415 15.54 34.76 7.34
C GLY A 415 15.39 33.51 8.20
N LYS A 416 14.33 33.50 9.03
CA LYS A 416 13.83 32.28 9.66
C LYS A 416 13.24 31.37 8.58
N LEU A 417 13.46 30.07 8.72
CA LEU A 417 12.76 29.06 7.91
C LEU A 417 11.25 29.19 8.10
N GLY A 418 10.50 28.92 7.03
CA GLY A 418 9.04 29.11 7.02
C GLY A 418 8.59 30.53 6.64
N ASP A 419 9.48 31.38 6.15
CA ASP A 419 9.10 32.64 5.49
C ASP A 419 9.77 32.71 4.11
N ALA A 420 9.08 32.17 3.10
CA ALA A 420 9.58 32.10 1.74
C ALA A 420 9.89 33.47 1.12
N SER A 421 9.35 34.57 1.66
CA SER A 421 9.68 35.92 1.22
C SER A 421 11.11 36.34 1.57
N LYS A 422 11.77 35.60 2.46
CA LYS A 422 13.16 35.82 2.90
C LYS A 422 14.17 34.92 2.21
N TYR A 423 13.72 34.05 1.31
CA TYR A 423 14.62 33.20 0.55
C TYR A 423 15.23 34.00 -0.61
N ALA A 424 16.52 33.80 -0.84
CA ALA A 424 17.25 34.40 -1.94
C ALA A 424 17.56 33.33 -2.99
N PRO A 425 17.51 33.64 -4.29
CA PRO A 425 17.84 32.68 -5.33
C PRO A 425 19.33 32.34 -5.30
N LEU A 426 19.64 31.07 -5.54
CA LEU A 426 20.98 30.63 -5.90
C LEU A 426 21.26 30.96 -7.37
N LYS A 427 22.53 31.11 -7.70
CA LYS A 427 23.06 31.45 -9.01
C LYS A 427 23.85 30.26 -9.56
N TRP A 428 23.61 29.93 -10.81
CA TRP A 428 24.37 28.88 -11.50
C TRP A 428 25.85 29.25 -11.61
N SER A 429 26.73 28.32 -11.25
CA SER A 429 28.17 28.41 -11.47
C SER A 429 28.62 27.36 -12.47
N SER A 430 28.96 27.78 -13.68
CA SER A 430 29.52 26.88 -14.69
C SER A 430 30.89 26.32 -14.30
N ALA A 431 31.61 26.99 -13.39
CA ALA A 431 32.91 26.54 -12.93
C ALA A 431 32.82 25.36 -11.95
N VAL A 432 31.72 25.25 -11.20
CA VAL A 432 31.48 24.18 -10.22
C VAL A 432 30.46 23.16 -10.72
N GLY A 433 29.63 23.52 -11.70
CA GLY A 433 28.54 22.67 -12.18
C GLY A 433 27.39 22.58 -11.19
N ALA A 434 27.18 23.61 -10.38
CA ALA A 434 26.15 23.66 -9.34
C ALA A 434 25.61 25.08 -9.14
N TYR A 435 24.45 25.20 -8.51
CA TYR A 435 23.93 26.46 -7.99
C TYR A 435 24.61 26.80 -6.67
N ASN A 436 25.10 28.02 -6.53
CA ASN A 436 25.64 28.56 -5.28
C ASN A 436 25.24 30.03 -5.11
N THR A 437 25.67 30.69 -4.05
CA THR A 437 25.18 32.05 -3.74
C THR A 437 25.77 33.16 -4.63
N THR A 438 26.91 32.92 -5.28
CA THR A 438 27.65 33.94 -6.04
C THR A 438 27.57 33.77 -7.56
N GLY A 439 27.33 32.54 -8.04
CA GLY A 439 27.51 32.13 -9.43
C GLY A 439 28.98 31.96 -9.83
N GLY A 440 29.91 32.14 -8.89
CA GLY A 440 31.35 32.03 -9.10
C GLY A 440 31.91 30.64 -8.76
N ALA A 441 33.23 30.48 -8.91
CA ALA A 441 33.96 29.24 -8.63
C ALA A 441 34.14 28.94 -7.13
N THR A 442 33.31 29.49 -6.25
CA THR A 442 33.51 29.41 -4.79
C THR A 442 33.29 27.99 -4.28
N THR A 443 34.38 27.22 -4.24
CA THR A 443 34.58 25.99 -3.45
C THR A 443 35.73 26.15 -2.45
N VAL A 444 36.33 27.34 -2.37
CA VAL A 444 37.54 27.60 -1.58
C VAL A 444 37.26 28.71 -0.58
N TRP A 445 37.43 28.39 0.70
CA TRP A 445 37.44 29.36 1.79
C TRP A 445 38.40 30.51 1.48
N ASN A 446 37.88 31.73 1.34
CA ASN A 446 38.69 32.90 1.01
C ASN A 446 39.33 33.58 2.24
N GLY A 447 39.32 32.92 3.40
CA GLY A 447 39.86 33.48 4.64
C GLY A 447 38.92 34.42 5.39
N LYS A 448 37.81 34.85 4.77
CA LYS A 448 36.76 35.64 5.40
C LYS A 448 35.48 34.81 5.45
N SER A 449 35.06 34.54 6.67
CA SER A 449 33.80 33.86 7.01
C SER A 449 32.61 34.55 6.31
N HIS A 450 32.04 33.94 5.26
CA HIS A 450 30.76 34.38 4.69
C HIS A 450 29.63 33.51 5.21
N ASN A 451 28.43 34.08 5.29
CA ASN A 451 27.25 33.37 5.81
C ASN A 451 26.83 32.18 4.93
N ASP A 452 27.38 32.07 3.72
CA ASP A 452 27.05 31.09 2.69
C ASP A 452 28.23 30.18 2.31
N ASP A 453 29.31 30.16 3.09
CA ASP A 453 30.50 29.38 2.73
C ASP A 453 30.12 27.93 2.40
N TYR A 454 30.53 27.50 1.22
CA TYR A 454 30.30 26.17 0.61
C TYR A 454 28.87 25.85 0.19
N LEU A 455 27.85 26.66 0.48
CA LEU A 455 26.47 26.33 0.13
C LEU A 455 26.32 26.13 -1.38
N MET A 456 25.94 24.92 -1.77
CA MET A 456 25.74 24.55 -3.16
C MET A 456 24.68 23.47 -3.34
N LEU A 457 23.99 23.52 -4.48
CA LEU A 457 22.98 22.56 -4.90
C LEU A 457 23.25 22.17 -6.36
N GLY A 458 23.65 20.93 -6.56
CA GLY A 458 23.78 20.26 -7.85
C GLY A 458 22.59 19.35 -8.14
N ALA A 459 22.65 18.67 -9.29
CA ALA A 459 21.58 17.77 -9.74
C ALA A 459 21.43 16.56 -8.82
N ASP A 460 22.53 16.02 -8.30
CA ASP A 460 22.54 14.81 -7.46
C ASP A 460 23.22 15.02 -6.10
N SER A 461 23.84 16.18 -5.88
CA SER A 461 24.79 16.41 -4.80
C SER A 461 24.88 17.88 -4.41
N GLY A 462 25.57 18.17 -3.31
CA GLY A 462 25.79 19.55 -2.90
C GLY A 462 26.37 19.67 -1.49
N HIS A 463 26.21 20.85 -0.91
CA HIS A 463 26.63 21.14 0.45
C HIS A 463 25.61 22.12 1.08
N PRO A 464 25.14 21.87 2.31
CA PRO A 464 24.08 22.66 2.93
C PRO A 464 24.50 24.09 3.28
N GLY A 465 25.81 24.33 3.37
CA GLY A 465 26.37 25.60 3.83
C GLY A 465 26.62 25.54 5.33
N ARG A 466 26.46 26.67 6.02
CA ARG A 466 26.72 26.79 7.47
C ARG A 466 25.49 26.46 8.32
N PRO A 467 25.66 26.14 9.62
CA PRO A 467 24.56 26.02 10.57
C PRO A 467 23.60 27.21 10.49
N GLY A 468 22.31 26.90 10.41
CA GLY A 468 21.24 27.89 10.26
C GLY A 468 20.99 28.35 8.82
N TYR A 469 21.81 27.94 7.86
CA TYR A 469 21.57 28.13 6.43
C TYR A 469 21.26 26.79 5.75
N TYR A 470 20.42 26.87 4.73
CA TYR A 470 19.89 25.72 4.03
C TYR A 470 19.99 25.91 2.52
N ALA A 471 20.44 24.88 1.81
CA ALA A 471 20.18 24.73 0.39
C ALA A 471 18.71 24.35 0.22
N ILE A 472 17.95 25.14 -0.53
CA ILE A 472 16.50 25.00 -0.66
C ILE A 472 16.16 24.74 -2.12
N THR A 473 15.46 23.64 -2.39
CA THR A 473 14.76 23.43 -3.65
C THR A 473 13.26 23.57 -3.42
N GLY A 474 12.56 24.23 -4.34
CA GLY A 474 11.13 24.43 -4.25
C GLY A 474 10.46 24.20 -5.59
N TYR A 475 9.31 23.53 -5.58
CA TYR A 475 8.45 23.38 -6.74
C TYR A 475 7.09 23.99 -6.46
N THR A 476 6.69 24.98 -7.26
CA THR A 476 5.35 25.57 -7.19
C THR A 476 4.41 24.80 -8.11
N ILE A 477 3.28 24.32 -7.59
CA ILE A 477 2.26 23.63 -8.39
C ILE A 477 1.75 24.57 -9.49
N GLN A 478 1.97 24.19 -10.74
CA GLN A 478 1.61 24.96 -11.91
C GLN A 478 0.13 24.76 -12.28
N THR A 479 -0.39 25.62 -13.15
CA THR A 479 -1.78 25.52 -13.62
C THR A 479 -2.02 24.23 -14.40
N ASP A 480 -1.04 23.80 -15.19
CA ASP A 480 -1.02 22.54 -15.93
C ASP A 480 -0.91 21.32 -15.00
N ASP A 481 -0.25 21.46 -13.85
CA ASP A 481 -0.17 20.40 -12.85
C ASP A 481 -1.52 20.18 -12.16
N GLY A 482 -2.33 21.24 -12.02
CA GLY A 482 -3.68 21.23 -11.41
C GLY A 482 -3.71 20.99 -9.90
N ALA A 483 -4.77 21.44 -9.23
CA ALA A 483 -4.97 21.15 -7.81
C ALA A 483 -5.32 19.67 -7.59
N GLY A 484 -4.91 19.07 -6.48
CA GLY A 484 -5.14 17.65 -6.23
C GLY A 484 -4.46 17.13 -4.97
N LEU A 485 -4.54 15.82 -4.76
CA LEU A 485 -3.75 15.11 -3.76
C LEU A 485 -2.34 14.87 -4.32
N TYR A 486 -1.33 15.24 -3.53
CA TYR A 486 0.07 15.10 -3.89
C TYR A 486 0.83 14.24 -2.89
N SER A 487 1.87 13.56 -3.37
CA SER A 487 2.86 12.85 -2.57
C SER A 487 4.27 13.11 -3.10
N LEU A 488 5.26 12.98 -2.22
CA LEU A 488 6.66 12.81 -2.57
C LEU A 488 6.96 11.33 -2.68
N ILE A 489 7.53 10.94 -3.82
CA ILE A 489 7.93 9.58 -4.12
C ILE A 489 9.36 9.54 -4.65
N GLY A 490 10.02 8.38 -4.56
CA GLY A 490 11.35 8.18 -5.12
C GLY A 490 12.40 9.10 -4.49
N SER A 491 12.13 9.61 -3.29
CA SER A 491 12.99 10.56 -2.65
C SER A 491 14.18 9.89 -1.97
N SER A 492 15.32 10.54 -2.07
CA SER A 492 16.54 10.05 -1.48
C SER A 492 17.51 11.17 -1.16
N ILE A 493 18.32 10.99 -0.12
CA ILE A 493 19.48 11.81 0.21
C ILE A 493 20.48 10.96 0.97
N MET A 494 21.77 11.16 0.70
CA MET A 494 22.85 10.48 1.40
C MET A 494 23.95 11.47 1.72
N LYS A 495 24.58 11.32 2.89
CA LYS A 495 25.83 12.02 3.17
C LYS A 495 26.97 11.44 2.33
N SER A 496 27.70 12.28 1.61
CA SER A 496 28.78 11.87 0.71
C SER A 496 30.09 11.60 1.44
N ASP A 497 30.41 12.39 2.46
CA ASP A 497 31.69 12.29 3.15
C ASP A 497 31.68 11.18 4.21
N THR A 498 32.62 10.24 4.09
CA THR A 498 32.75 9.07 4.95
C THR A 498 33.66 9.28 6.17
N ILE A 499 34.24 10.48 6.33
CA ILE A 499 35.17 10.78 7.41
C ILE A 499 34.38 11.15 8.66
N LYS A 500 34.38 10.24 9.65
CA LYS A 500 33.79 10.48 10.96
C LYS A 500 34.78 11.21 11.87
N THR A 501 34.73 12.53 11.90
CA THR A 501 35.41 13.32 12.95
C THR A 501 34.54 13.44 14.19
N GLY A 502 35.13 13.73 15.36
CA GLY A 502 34.39 13.85 16.62
C GLY A 502 33.34 14.96 16.65
N ASP A 503 33.46 15.94 15.74
CA ASP A 503 32.55 17.06 15.62
C ASP A 503 31.46 16.84 14.56
N GLU A 504 31.40 15.68 13.91
CA GLU A 504 30.47 15.43 12.81
C GLU A 504 29.04 15.13 13.29
N ASP A 505 28.03 15.83 12.75
CA ASP A 505 26.63 15.70 13.21
C ASP A 505 25.57 15.46 12.13
N GLY A 506 25.97 15.29 10.87
CA GLY A 506 25.10 14.89 9.77
C GLY A 506 24.34 16.07 9.16
N LEU A 507 23.32 15.75 8.35
CA LEU A 507 22.56 16.77 7.64
C LEU A 507 21.17 16.93 8.25
N ASP A 508 20.65 18.15 8.21
CA ASP A 508 19.27 18.46 8.50
C ASP A 508 18.44 18.38 7.20
N LEU A 509 17.33 17.66 7.21
CA LEU A 509 16.35 17.65 6.13
C LEU A 509 15.00 18.17 6.66
N LEU A 510 14.47 19.18 5.97
CA LEU A 510 13.19 19.81 6.30
C LEU A 510 12.30 19.89 5.07
N LEU A 511 10.99 19.74 5.30
CA LEU A 511 9.97 19.89 4.27
C LEU A 511 8.98 20.97 4.68
N TYR A 512 8.56 21.79 3.72
CA TYR A 512 7.53 22.81 3.92
C TYR A 512 6.55 22.80 2.75
N ILE A 513 5.27 23.07 3.04
CA ILE A 513 4.34 23.57 2.04
C ILE A 513 4.14 25.05 2.33
N ASN A 514 4.45 25.90 1.37
CA ASN A 514 4.47 27.34 1.52
C ASN A 514 5.37 27.74 2.70
N ASN A 515 4.76 28.26 3.77
CA ASN A 515 5.42 28.72 4.98
C ASN A 515 5.21 27.76 6.17
N THR A 516 4.53 26.64 5.94
CA THR A 516 4.17 25.67 6.97
C THR A 516 5.12 24.47 6.92
N LYS A 517 5.80 24.21 8.03
CA LYS A 517 6.69 23.05 8.17
C LYS A 517 5.87 21.76 8.17
N LEU A 518 6.32 20.78 7.40
CA LEU A 518 5.75 19.44 7.35
C LEU A 518 6.63 18.45 8.13
N GLY A 519 6.06 17.91 9.21
CA GLY A 519 6.73 16.92 10.04
C GLY A 519 7.90 17.50 10.86
N ALA A 520 8.64 16.60 11.50
CA ALA A 520 9.82 16.95 12.28
C ALA A 520 11.04 17.20 11.38
N LEU A 521 12.08 17.78 11.98
CA LEU A 521 13.42 17.78 11.39
C LEU A 521 13.89 16.32 11.24
N GLN A 522 14.38 15.94 10.06
CA GLN A 522 14.99 14.64 9.84
C GLN A 522 16.51 14.80 9.77
N SER A 523 17.24 13.90 10.45
CA SER A 523 18.70 13.89 10.39
C SER A 523 19.18 12.82 9.41
N VAL A 524 19.97 13.22 8.42
CA VAL A 524 20.66 12.29 7.52
C VAL A 524 21.89 11.76 8.23
N SER A 525 22.01 10.44 8.32
CA SER A 525 23.05 9.77 9.08
C SER A 525 24.46 10.15 8.62
N THR A 526 25.37 10.29 9.59
CA THR A 526 26.81 10.47 9.37
C THR A 526 27.50 9.26 8.74
N THR A 527 26.81 8.12 8.64
CA THR A 527 27.34 6.86 8.09
C THR A 527 27.25 6.74 6.58
N GLY A 528 26.69 7.73 5.88
CA GLY A 528 26.45 7.66 4.44
C GLY A 528 25.36 6.65 4.07
N SER A 529 24.40 6.41 4.97
CA SER A 529 23.20 5.65 4.64
C SER A 529 22.26 6.49 3.78
N LEU A 530 21.60 5.86 2.80
CA LEU A 530 20.56 6.51 2.01
C LEU A 530 19.33 6.72 2.90
N LEU A 531 18.87 7.96 3.03
CA LEU A 531 17.62 8.30 3.67
C LEU A 531 16.56 8.52 2.58
N SER A 532 15.47 7.75 2.62
CA SER A 532 14.24 8.11 1.89
C SER A 532 13.38 9.02 2.76
N PHE A 533 12.68 9.95 2.14
CA PHE A 533 11.78 10.89 2.81
C PHE A 533 10.40 10.98 2.16
N ASP A 534 10.00 9.89 1.46
CA ASP A 534 8.72 9.74 0.78
C ASP A 534 7.57 9.96 1.77
N ARG A 535 6.55 10.69 1.33
CA ARG A 535 5.35 10.97 2.15
C ARG A 535 4.23 11.59 1.34
N ASP A 536 3.01 11.42 1.83
CA ASP A 536 1.88 12.20 1.36
C ASP A 536 2.00 13.66 1.79
N LEU A 537 1.66 14.56 0.88
CA LEU A 537 1.60 16.00 1.09
C LEU A 537 0.16 16.50 1.31
N GLY A 538 -0.82 15.65 1.01
CA GLY A 538 -2.24 15.97 1.09
C GLY A 538 -2.71 16.80 -0.11
N GLN A 539 -3.79 17.55 0.08
CA GLN A 539 -4.39 18.37 -0.97
C GLN A 539 -3.60 19.66 -1.17
N LEU A 540 -3.08 19.88 -2.38
CA LEU A 540 -2.40 21.12 -2.79
C LEU A 540 -3.21 21.85 -3.86
N ALA A 541 -3.21 23.17 -3.78
CA ALA A 541 -3.76 24.07 -4.78
C ALA A 541 -2.69 24.48 -5.80
N VAL A 542 -3.14 24.88 -6.99
CA VAL A 542 -2.28 25.60 -7.95
C VAL A 542 -1.72 26.85 -7.26
N GLY A 543 -0.41 27.03 -7.31
CA GLY A 543 0.31 28.12 -6.64
C GLY A 543 0.91 27.74 -5.28
N ASP A 544 0.50 26.63 -4.66
CA ASP A 544 1.20 26.10 -3.48
C ASP A 544 2.63 25.69 -3.87
N THR A 545 3.57 25.84 -2.95
CA THR A 545 4.97 25.50 -3.18
C THR A 545 5.46 24.47 -2.17
N VAL A 546 5.97 23.35 -2.65
CA VAL A 546 6.64 22.34 -1.83
C VAL A 546 8.12 22.71 -1.78
N TYR A 547 8.69 22.88 -0.58
CA TYR A 547 10.10 23.13 -0.36
C TYR A 547 10.77 21.94 0.33
N VAL A 548 11.90 21.50 -0.20
CA VAL A 548 12.82 20.55 0.43
C VAL A 548 14.11 21.30 0.76
N MET A 549 14.54 21.25 2.02
CA MET A 549 15.63 22.07 2.54
C MET A 549 16.68 21.19 3.21
N ILE A 550 17.95 21.42 2.88
CA ILE A 550 19.09 20.65 3.40
C ILE A 550 20.00 21.60 4.17
N GLY A 551 20.19 21.33 5.47
CA GLY A 551 21.01 22.10 6.40
C GLY A 551 22.16 21.27 6.96
N ALA A 552 23.09 21.94 7.62
CA ALA A 552 24.33 21.34 8.11
C ALA A 552 24.24 20.87 9.59
N GLY A 553 23.06 20.98 10.22
CA GLY A 553 22.94 20.73 11.66
C GLY A 553 23.70 21.79 12.47
N LYS A 554 24.59 21.36 13.37
CA LYS A 554 25.33 22.19 14.33
C LYS A 554 26.66 22.71 13.79
N ASN A 555 27.26 22.06 12.79
CA ASN A 555 28.45 22.57 12.13
C ASN A 555 28.34 22.41 10.61
N GLN A 556 29.44 22.57 9.86
CA GLN A 556 29.39 22.44 8.39
C GLN A 556 30.53 21.62 7.83
N ASN A 557 31.29 20.98 8.71
CA ASN A 557 32.51 20.32 8.30
C ASN A 557 32.13 18.95 7.77
N PHE A 558 32.55 18.63 6.55
CA PHE A 558 32.31 17.33 5.92
C PHE A 558 30.81 17.05 5.64
N ASP A 559 30.00 18.06 5.36
CA ASP A 559 28.56 17.92 5.11
C ASP A 559 28.19 17.86 3.63
N LEU A 560 29.07 17.31 2.78
CA LEU A 560 28.67 17.04 1.39
C LEU A 560 27.54 16.01 1.39
N PHE A 561 26.52 16.26 0.56
CA PHE A 561 25.45 15.32 0.26
C PHE A 561 25.51 14.86 -1.18
N LYS A 562 24.97 13.67 -1.44
CA LYS A 562 24.82 13.03 -2.76
C LYS A 562 23.55 12.20 -2.81
N SER A 563 23.22 11.66 -3.99
CA SER A 563 21.98 10.91 -4.22
C SER A 563 20.77 11.70 -3.73
N PHE A 564 20.77 13.02 -3.95
CA PHE A 564 19.63 13.88 -3.63
C PHE A 564 18.62 13.84 -4.78
N ASP A 565 17.44 13.29 -4.53
CA ASP A 565 16.36 13.21 -5.50
C ASP A 565 14.99 13.22 -4.84
N PHE A 566 13.96 13.56 -5.60
CA PHE A 566 12.55 13.31 -5.30
C PHE A 566 11.66 13.67 -6.49
N SER A 567 10.50 13.00 -6.54
CA SER A 567 9.44 13.23 -7.50
C SER A 567 8.16 13.69 -6.78
N LEU A 568 7.43 14.64 -7.37
CA LEU A 568 6.07 15.00 -6.98
C LEU A 568 5.07 14.26 -7.85
N GLN A 569 4.20 13.48 -7.22
CA GLN A 569 3.16 12.74 -7.89
C GLN A 569 1.80 13.33 -7.54
N ARG A 570 0.99 13.63 -8.56
CA ARG A 570 -0.43 13.99 -8.37
C ARG A 570 -1.30 12.76 -8.58
N THR A 571 -2.04 12.37 -7.55
CA THR A 571 -3.10 11.39 -7.68
C THR A 571 -4.31 12.09 -8.29
N SER A 572 -4.62 11.75 -9.54
CA SER A 572 -5.76 12.35 -10.25
C SER A 572 -7.04 11.95 -9.54
N MET A 573 -7.74 12.91 -8.93
CA MET A 573 -9.13 12.69 -8.54
C MET A 573 -9.93 12.53 -9.83
N ALA A 574 -10.57 11.37 -10.03
CA ALA A 574 -11.32 11.09 -11.24
C ALA A 574 -12.37 12.21 -11.47
N THR A 575 -12.15 13.01 -12.50
CA THR A 575 -13.10 14.06 -12.90
C THR A 575 -14.21 13.38 -13.69
N ILE A 576 -15.41 13.33 -13.11
CA ILE A 576 -16.58 12.74 -13.76
C ILE A 576 -16.90 13.56 -15.03
N PRO A 577 -17.03 12.93 -16.21
CA PRO A 577 -17.46 13.63 -17.42
C PRO A 577 -18.88 14.18 -17.26
N PRO A 578 -19.21 15.37 -17.81
CA PRO A 578 -20.59 15.85 -17.83
C PRO A 578 -21.48 14.87 -18.61
N THR A 579 -22.55 14.39 -17.97
CA THR A 579 -23.43 13.36 -18.52
C THR A 579 -24.28 13.90 -19.68
N ASN A 580 -24.25 13.16 -20.79
CA ASN A 580 -25.06 13.38 -21.99
C ASN A 580 -26.56 13.10 -21.66
N PRO A 581 -27.52 14.02 -21.96
CA PRO A 581 -28.90 13.87 -21.52
C PRO A 581 -29.78 13.21 -22.59
N ASN A 582 -29.88 11.88 -22.62
CA ASN A 582 -31.17 11.19 -22.84
C ASN A 582 -31.04 9.65 -22.70
N PRO A 583 -31.87 8.99 -21.88
CA PRO A 583 -31.97 7.53 -21.82
C PRO A 583 -33.29 7.01 -22.38
N ASP A 584 -33.30 5.78 -22.88
CA ASP A 584 -34.46 4.88 -22.76
C ASP A 584 -33.99 3.50 -22.28
N PRO A 585 -34.79 2.76 -21.51
CA PRO A 585 -34.27 1.85 -20.48
C PRO A 585 -34.47 0.37 -20.83
N ILE A 586 -33.43 -0.44 -20.65
CA ILE A 586 -33.53 -1.89 -20.39
C ILE A 586 -32.53 -2.23 -19.26
N PRO A 587 -32.88 -3.09 -18.27
CA PRO A 587 -32.14 -3.23 -17.02
C PRO A 587 -30.92 -4.15 -17.19
N ASN A 588 -29.73 -3.67 -16.81
CA ASN A 588 -28.46 -4.40 -16.82
C ASN A 588 -28.07 -4.83 -15.39
N PRO A 589 -27.28 -5.92 -15.20
CA PRO A 589 -26.78 -6.34 -13.89
C PRO A 589 -25.92 -5.25 -13.24
N GLN A 590 -26.07 -5.10 -11.93
CA GLN A 590 -25.48 -4.05 -11.11
C GLN A 590 -23.98 -3.89 -11.39
N GLN A 591 -23.60 -2.78 -12.04
CA GLN A 591 -22.22 -2.32 -12.04
C GLN A 591 -21.75 -2.08 -10.60
N PRO A 592 -20.47 -2.33 -10.28
CA PRO A 592 -19.93 -2.02 -8.97
C PRO A 592 -20.14 -0.53 -8.71
N VAL A 593 -20.88 -0.23 -7.64
CA VAL A 593 -21.13 1.14 -7.22
C VAL A 593 -19.80 1.73 -6.79
N GLU A 594 -19.35 2.80 -7.44
CA GLU A 594 -18.12 3.50 -7.05
C GLU A 594 -18.25 3.97 -5.60
N GLN A 595 -17.19 3.78 -4.80
CA GLN A 595 -17.18 4.09 -3.37
C GLN A 595 -16.05 5.07 -3.05
N GLN A 596 -16.29 5.98 -2.11
CA GLN A 596 -15.30 6.92 -1.62
C GLN A 596 -15.33 7.00 -0.09
N TRP A 597 -14.21 7.37 0.51
CA TRP A 597 -14.15 7.67 1.93
C TRP A 597 -14.63 9.09 2.18
N VAL A 598 -15.60 9.24 3.08
CA VAL A 598 -16.16 10.54 3.46
C VAL A 598 -16.00 10.69 4.97
N ALA A 599 -15.36 11.76 5.41
CA ALA A 599 -15.31 12.11 6.82
C ALA A 599 -16.72 12.35 7.36
N VAL A 600 -17.12 11.57 8.36
CA VAL A 600 -18.39 11.73 9.08
C VAL A 600 -18.19 12.48 10.40
N ALA A 601 -16.96 12.44 10.95
CA ALA A 601 -16.57 13.19 12.13
C ALA A 601 -15.08 13.53 12.08
N GLY A 602 -14.70 14.68 12.62
CA GLY A 602 -13.31 15.10 12.73
C GLY A 602 -13.04 15.77 14.07
N PHE A 603 -12.13 15.22 14.88
CA PHE A 603 -11.92 15.65 16.26
C PHE A 603 -11.73 17.17 16.37
N ARG A 604 -10.80 17.74 15.59
CA ARG A 604 -10.56 19.19 15.63
C ARG A 604 -11.71 20.01 15.04
N ASN A 605 -12.35 19.53 13.97
CA ASN A 605 -13.45 20.26 13.31
C ASN A 605 -14.69 20.32 14.20
N ASP A 606 -14.93 19.27 14.98
CA ASP A 606 -16.12 19.12 15.82
C ASP A 606 -15.85 19.47 17.30
N PHE A 607 -14.62 19.85 17.66
CA PHE A 607 -14.29 20.23 19.03
C PHE A 607 -15.05 21.50 19.43
N GLN A 608 -15.82 21.41 20.52
CA GLN A 608 -16.62 22.51 21.02
C GLN A 608 -16.22 22.88 22.45
N THR A 609 -16.39 24.15 22.79
CA THR A 609 -16.25 24.63 24.16
C THR A 609 -17.60 24.54 24.88
N GLY A 610 -17.64 24.10 26.13
CA GLY A 610 -18.88 24.04 26.93
C GLY A 610 -19.66 22.73 26.82
N GLY A 611 -19.25 21.80 25.95
CA GLY A 611 -19.82 20.46 25.81
C GLY A 611 -19.38 19.82 24.49
N PRO A 612 -19.22 18.49 24.40
CA PRO A 612 -18.88 17.84 23.14
C PRO A 612 -20.00 18.03 22.12
N ALA A 613 -19.64 18.09 20.83
CA ALA A 613 -20.60 18.07 19.74
C ALA A 613 -21.43 16.77 19.72
N ALA A 614 -22.49 16.72 18.91
CA ALA A 614 -23.29 15.50 18.75
C ALA A 614 -22.41 14.31 18.35
N GLY A 615 -22.68 13.14 18.96
CA GLY A 615 -21.88 11.92 18.79
C GLY A 615 -20.57 11.88 19.57
N TRP A 616 -19.96 13.03 19.88
CA TRP A 616 -18.70 13.10 20.60
C TRP A 616 -18.86 12.91 22.12
N LYS A 617 -17.86 12.28 22.72
CA LYS A 617 -17.70 12.06 24.16
C LYS A 617 -16.25 12.33 24.54
N TYR A 618 -16.04 13.25 25.47
CA TYR A 618 -14.73 13.48 26.07
C TYR A 618 -14.74 12.90 27.48
N GLN A 619 -13.94 11.86 27.69
CA GLN A 619 -14.01 11.01 28.86
C GLN A 619 -12.62 10.70 29.41
N TRP A 620 -12.61 10.03 30.55
CA TRP A 620 -11.41 9.41 31.09
C TRP A 620 -11.74 8.06 31.73
N SER A 621 -10.73 7.19 31.82
CA SER A 621 -10.88 5.87 32.41
C SER A 621 -10.87 5.93 33.95
N ALA A 622 -11.99 6.23 34.59
CA ALA A 622 -12.06 6.50 36.04
C ALA A 622 -11.57 5.36 36.95
N THR A 623 -11.52 4.12 36.45
CA THR A 623 -11.01 2.94 37.18
C THR A 623 -9.65 2.44 36.68
N GLY A 624 -9.06 3.14 35.72
CA GLY A 624 -7.81 2.77 35.06
C GLY A 624 -7.87 1.55 34.12
N LYS A 625 -9.06 1.06 33.78
CA LYS A 625 -9.23 -0.06 32.84
C LYS A 625 -9.49 0.45 31.43
N ALA A 626 -8.56 0.22 30.50
CA ALA A 626 -8.80 0.38 29.07
C ALA A 626 -9.76 -0.72 28.55
N GLY A 627 -10.58 -0.40 27.55
CA GLY A 627 -11.51 -1.35 26.92
C GLY A 627 -12.79 -1.69 27.68
N ASP A 628 -13.11 -1.04 28.79
CA ASP A 628 -14.43 -1.16 29.45
C ASP A 628 -15.11 0.21 29.49
N ALA A 629 -15.83 0.54 28.42
CA ALA A 629 -16.50 1.83 28.27
C ALA A 629 -17.52 2.13 29.38
N SER A 630 -18.03 1.09 30.07
CA SER A 630 -18.93 1.27 31.22
C SER A 630 -18.25 1.92 32.43
N LYS A 631 -16.91 1.97 32.44
CA LYS A 631 -16.09 2.57 33.50
C LYS A 631 -15.54 3.94 33.14
N TYR A 632 -15.89 4.47 31.97
CA TYR A 632 -15.46 5.80 31.56
C TYR A 632 -16.35 6.85 32.21
N ALA A 633 -15.74 7.94 32.67
CA ALA A 633 -16.44 9.08 33.23
C ALA A 633 -16.25 10.30 32.32
N ASN A 634 -17.27 11.14 32.20
CA ASN A 634 -17.20 12.32 31.35
C ASN A 634 -16.26 13.37 31.95
N LEU A 635 -15.46 13.98 31.08
CA LEU A 635 -14.75 15.21 31.39
C LEU A 635 -15.71 16.40 31.33
N LYS A 636 -15.35 17.46 32.02
CA LYS A 636 -16.07 18.73 32.14
C LYS A 636 -15.23 19.85 31.54
N TRP A 637 -15.85 20.70 30.76
CA TRP A 637 -15.19 21.88 30.19
C TRP A 637 -14.77 22.85 31.30
N SER A 638 -13.52 23.32 31.23
CA SER A 638 -13.00 24.39 32.07
C SER A 638 -12.69 25.62 31.22
N ALA A 639 -13.50 26.66 31.35
CA ALA A 639 -13.26 27.93 30.66
C ALA A 639 -11.95 28.60 31.10
N THR A 640 -11.48 28.32 32.33
CA THR A 640 -10.23 28.85 32.86
C THR A 640 -9.00 28.24 32.20
N VAL A 641 -9.05 26.94 31.88
CA VAL A 641 -7.92 26.19 31.29
C VAL A 641 -8.03 26.14 29.77
N GLY A 642 -9.23 26.30 29.21
CA GLY A 642 -9.47 26.12 27.77
C GLY A 642 -9.43 24.65 27.35
N ALA A 643 -9.73 23.72 28.27
CA ALA A 643 -9.69 22.29 28.04
C ALA A 643 -10.75 21.54 28.86
N TYR A 644 -11.04 20.30 28.48
CA TYR A 644 -11.82 19.35 29.27
C TYR A 644 -10.94 18.72 30.35
N ASN A 645 -11.40 18.69 31.60
CA ASN A 645 -10.74 18.00 32.71
C ASN A 645 -11.80 17.36 33.64
N THR A 646 -11.40 16.71 34.72
CA THR A 646 -12.34 15.95 35.57
C THR A 646 -13.26 16.81 36.45
N THR A 647 -12.91 18.06 36.73
CA THR A 647 -13.65 18.92 37.68
C THR A 647 -14.45 20.03 37.01
N GLY A 648 -14.04 20.48 35.81
CA GLY A 648 -14.51 21.70 35.16
C GLY A 648 -13.93 22.98 35.77
N GLY A 649 -13.04 22.88 36.76
CA GLY A 649 -12.35 23.99 37.40
C GLY A 649 -10.95 24.24 36.81
N ALA A 650 -10.18 25.12 37.44
CA ALA A 650 -8.73 25.18 37.19
C ALA A 650 -8.13 23.80 37.51
N THR A 651 -7.26 23.29 36.63
CA THR A 651 -6.56 22.01 36.85
C THR A 651 -5.97 21.99 38.26
N THR A 652 -6.09 20.85 38.94
CA THR A 652 -5.57 20.68 40.29
C THR A 652 -4.08 21.00 40.29
N VAL A 653 -3.72 22.19 40.77
CA VAL A 653 -2.37 22.44 41.26
C VAL A 653 -2.15 21.41 42.34
N TRP A 654 -1.17 20.52 42.15
CA TRP A 654 -0.82 19.46 43.08
C TRP A 654 -0.87 19.98 44.53
N ASN A 655 -1.84 19.51 45.31
CA ASN A 655 -2.05 19.98 46.69
C ASN A 655 -1.26 19.16 47.73
N GLY A 656 -0.31 18.33 47.27
CA GLY A 656 0.43 17.40 48.12
C GLY A 656 -0.23 16.02 48.29
N LYS A 657 -1.47 15.82 47.82
CA LYS A 657 -2.16 14.52 47.82
C LYS A 657 -2.42 14.05 46.39
N ALA A 658 -1.99 12.83 46.16
CA ALA A 658 -2.03 12.18 44.87
C ALA A 658 -3.48 11.77 44.49
N HIS A 659 -4.12 12.44 43.53
CA HIS A 659 -5.44 12.04 42.98
C HIS A 659 -5.32 11.22 41.69
N SER A 660 -6.27 10.30 41.45
CA SER A 660 -6.28 9.42 40.26
C SER A 660 -6.38 10.17 38.93
N ASP A 661 -6.85 11.41 38.96
CA ASP A 661 -7.09 12.28 37.81
C ASP A 661 -6.11 13.46 37.71
N ASP A 662 -5.03 13.45 38.49
CA ASP A 662 -4.06 14.54 38.47
C ASP A 662 -3.54 14.79 37.04
N TYR A 663 -3.61 16.06 36.63
CA TYR A 663 -3.22 16.60 35.32
C TYR A 663 -4.07 16.17 34.13
N LEU A 664 -5.04 15.26 34.27
CA LEU A 664 -5.79 14.73 33.12
C LEU A 664 -6.57 15.83 32.39
N MET A 665 -6.24 16.06 31.12
CA MET A 665 -6.89 17.07 30.30
C MET A 665 -6.93 16.73 28.80
N LEU A 666 -7.99 17.16 28.13
CA LEU A 666 -8.16 17.10 26.68
C LEU A 666 -8.54 18.48 26.14
N GLY A 667 -7.62 19.11 25.41
CA GLY A 667 -7.85 20.35 24.68
C GLY A 667 -7.76 20.14 23.16
N LEU A 668 -8.06 21.20 22.42
CA LEU A 668 -7.99 21.20 20.95
C LEU A 668 -6.54 21.04 20.42
N ASP A 669 -5.59 21.67 21.10
CA ASP A 669 -4.19 21.74 20.66
C ASP A 669 -3.21 21.06 21.63
N SER A 670 -3.67 20.72 22.84
CA SER A 670 -2.86 20.14 23.89
C SER A 670 -3.68 19.29 24.86
N GLY A 671 -3.04 18.35 25.53
CA GLY A 671 -3.64 17.63 26.65
C GLY A 671 -2.60 16.91 27.50
N HIS A 672 -3.07 16.10 28.44
CA HIS A 672 -2.22 15.29 29.31
C HIS A 672 -2.97 14.01 29.69
N PRO A 673 -2.37 12.81 29.56
CA PRO A 673 -3.05 11.53 29.74
C PRO A 673 -3.50 11.29 31.19
N GLY A 674 -2.83 11.92 32.14
CA GLY A 674 -3.03 11.74 33.57
C GLY A 674 -1.99 10.79 34.13
N ARG A 675 -2.39 9.93 35.06
CA ARG A 675 -1.50 8.93 35.66
C ARG A 675 -1.36 7.67 34.84
N ALA A 676 -0.26 6.96 35.03
CA ALA A 676 -0.08 5.63 34.47
C ALA A 676 -1.26 4.71 34.84
N GLY A 677 -1.79 4.02 33.84
CA GLY A 677 -3.01 3.23 33.93
C GLY A 677 -4.30 4.02 33.74
N TYR A 678 -4.28 5.34 33.66
CA TYR A 678 -5.43 6.18 33.31
C TYR A 678 -5.26 6.76 31.91
N TYR A 679 -6.39 7.02 31.26
CA TYR A 679 -6.43 7.45 29.88
C TYR A 679 -7.34 8.66 29.75
N THR A 680 -6.87 9.63 28.97
CA THR A 680 -7.70 10.68 28.37
C THR A 680 -8.33 10.13 27.09
N ILE A 681 -9.64 10.31 26.91
CA ILE A 681 -10.40 9.59 25.89
C ILE A 681 -11.21 10.57 25.05
N ALA A 682 -11.04 10.50 23.73
CA ALA A 682 -11.96 11.07 22.75
C ALA A 682 -12.75 9.91 22.11
N GLY A 683 -14.06 9.92 22.27
CA GLY A 683 -14.96 8.92 21.70
C GLY A 683 -15.96 9.54 20.75
N TYR A 684 -16.29 8.84 19.67
CA TYR A 684 -17.36 9.21 18.76
C TYR A 684 -18.29 8.02 18.52
N THR A 685 -19.57 8.21 18.84
CA THR A 685 -20.61 7.22 18.57
C THR A 685 -21.15 7.45 17.15
N ILE A 686 -21.17 6.41 16.32
CA ILE A 686 -21.77 6.47 14.97
C ILE A 686 -23.24 6.85 15.10
N GLN A 687 -23.59 8.00 14.53
CA GLN A 687 -24.92 8.58 14.55
C GLN A 687 -25.83 7.95 13.49
N ALA A 688 -27.13 8.22 13.60
CA ALA A 688 -28.12 7.66 12.68
C ALA A 688 -27.96 8.19 11.25
N ASP A 689 -27.54 9.44 11.11
CA ASP A 689 -27.23 10.12 9.85
C ASP A 689 -25.92 9.67 9.23
N ASP A 690 -24.93 9.27 10.02
CA ASP A 690 -23.73 8.59 9.51
C ASP A 690 -24.10 7.25 8.86
N GLY A 691 -24.99 6.49 9.52
CA GLY A 691 -25.50 5.19 9.09
C GLY A 691 -24.48 4.04 9.21
N ALA A 692 -24.96 2.79 9.28
CA ALA A 692 -24.05 1.63 9.32
C ALA A 692 -23.20 1.53 8.02
N GLY A 693 -21.99 0.98 8.12
CA GLY A 693 -21.08 0.87 6.97
C GLY A 693 -19.66 0.47 7.36
N ILE A 694 -18.74 0.55 6.40
CA ILE A 694 -17.31 0.32 6.63
C ILE A 694 -16.66 1.64 7.01
N TYR A 695 -15.87 1.64 8.08
CA TYR A 695 -15.24 2.83 8.66
C TYR A 695 -13.73 2.69 8.78
N ARG A 696 -13.03 3.83 8.82
CA ARG A 696 -11.61 3.94 9.17
C ARG A 696 -11.32 5.21 9.99
N LEU A 697 -10.19 5.20 10.70
CA LEU A 697 -9.51 6.37 11.21
C LEU A 697 -8.50 6.86 10.18
N ASP A 698 -8.63 8.13 9.80
CA ASP A 698 -7.70 8.82 8.93
C ASP A 698 -7.19 10.12 9.57
N SER A 699 -6.12 10.71 9.02
CA SER A 699 -5.57 11.99 9.47
C SER A 699 -5.27 12.00 10.99
N GLY A 700 -4.89 10.83 11.52
CA GLY A 700 -4.63 10.61 12.93
C GLY A 700 -3.20 10.98 13.28
N PHE A 701 -3.00 11.96 14.14
CA PHE A 701 -1.67 12.34 14.60
C PHE A 701 -1.67 12.82 16.05
N ILE A 702 -0.53 12.64 16.73
CA ILE A 702 -0.27 13.09 18.09
C ILE A 702 1.24 13.31 18.25
N SER A 703 1.65 14.29 19.04
CA SER A 703 3.05 14.47 19.43
C SER A 703 3.15 14.79 20.90
N LYS A 704 4.23 14.37 21.53
CA LYS A 704 4.59 14.85 22.86
C LYS A 704 5.08 16.30 22.78
N SER A 705 4.86 17.13 23.80
CA SER A 705 4.93 18.60 23.66
C SER A 705 5.74 19.34 24.74
N ASP A 706 6.11 18.67 25.82
CA ASP A 706 7.06 19.18 26.80
C ASP A 706 8.51 18.97 26.36
N GLY A 707 9.38 19.88 26.83
CA GLY A 707 10.79 19.93 26.48
C GLY A 707 11.66 18.90 27.22
N ALA A 708 12.60 18.33 26.47
CA ALA A 708 13.56 17.26 26.79
C ALA A 708 13.86 16.85 28.26
N LYS A 709 13.69 15.54 28.51
CA LYS A 709 14.55 14.58 29.24
C LYS A 709 15.13 15.00 30.58
N THR A 710 14.36 14.71 31.63
CA THR A 710 14.92 14.31 32.93
C THR A 710 14.53 12.84 33.19
N GLY A 711 15.36 12.11 33.94
CA GLY A 711 15.49 10.63 33.91
C GLY A 711 14.26 9.74 34.14
N ASP A 712 13.08 10.31 34.37
CA ASP A 712 11.83 9.57 34.58
C ASP A 712 10.87 9.64 33.38
N GLU A 713 11.29 10.18 32.24
CA GLU A 713 10.44 10.30 31.05
C GLU A 713 10.24 8.97 30.31
N ASP A 714 8.99 8.58 30.03
CA ASP A 714 8.65 7.26 29.46
C ASP A 714 7.72 7.28 28.24
N GLY A 715 7.13 8.43 27.91
CA GLY A 715 6.35 8.63 26.68
C GLY A 715 4.87 8.31 26.83
N LEU A 716 4.14 8.42 25.73
CA LEU A 716 2.69 8.23 25.74
C LEU A 716 2.32 6.86 25.18
N GLU A 717 1.20 6.33 25.65
CA GLU A 717 0.51 5.21 25.07
C GLU A 717 -0.70 5.69 24.28
N LEU A 718 -0.87 5.17 23.07
CA LEU A 718 -2.05 5.41 22.25
C LEU A 718 -2.76 4.08 21.98
N LEU A 719 -4.08 4.08 22.18
CA LEU A 719 -4.93 2.92 21.94
C LEU A 719 -6.19 3.34 21.18
N VAL A 720 -6.66 2.45 20.30
CA VAL A 720 -7.94 2.60 19.59
C VAL A 720 -8.84 1.42 19.92
N TYR A 721 -10.08 1.71 20.28
CA TYR A 721 -11.12 0.74 20.55
C TYR A 721 -12.37 1.03 19.70
N VAL A 722 -13.06 -0.03 19.30
CA VAL A 722 -14.47 0.04 18.88
C VAL A 722 -15.29 -0.64 19.97
N ASN A 723 -16.15 0.12 20.62
CA ASN A 723 -16.85 -0.27 21.83
C ASN A 723 -15.85 -0.71 22.92
N ASN A 724 -15.76 -2.01 23.17
CA ASN A 724 -14.85 -2.63 24.13
C ASN A 724 -13.78 -3.51 23.44
N ILE A 725 -13.74 -3.52 22.12
CA ILE A 725 -12.80 -4.32 21.31
C ILE A 725 -11.62 -3.45 20.91
N ARG A 726 -10.42 -3.91 21.23
CA ARG A 726 -9.17 -3.23 20.90
C ARG A 726 -8.81 -3.48 19.43
N MET A 727 -8.52 -2.42 18.69
CA MET A 727 -8.30 -2.51 17.24
C MET A 727 -6.84 -2.76 16.82
N ALA A 728 -5.86 -2.50 17.69
CA ALA A 728 -4.43 -2.71 17.43
C ALA A 728 -3.64 -2.82 18.75
N GLY A 729 -2.32 -3.10 18.69
CA GLY A 729 -1.40 -3.09 19.84
C GLY A 729 -1.30 -1.73 20.56
N ILE A 730 -0.50 -1.62 21.64
CA ILE A 730 -0.23 -0.31 22.29
C ILE A 730 0.78 0.39 21.41
N GLU A 731 0.47 1.60 20.98
CA GLU A 731 1.41 2.43 20.24
C GLU A 731 2.12 3.37 21.21
N THR A 732 3.45 3.37 21.16
CA THR A 732 4.25 4.32 21.92
C THR A 732 4.47 5.59 21.10
N VAL A 733 4.16 6.75 21.69
CA VAL A 733 4.55 8.06 21.17
C VAL A 733 5.91 8.41 21.76
N LEU A 734 6.90 8.64 20.89
CA LEU A 734 8.28 8.86 21.29
C LEU A 734 8.44 10.17 22.09
N THR A 735 9.49 10.20 22.91
CA THR A 735 9.76 11.31 23.83
C THR A 735 10.44 12.52 23.17
N ASP A 736 10.73 12.42 21.88
CA ASP A 736 11.47 13.42 21.10
C ASP A 736 10.58 14.53 20.49
N GLY A 737 9.28 14.49 20.77
CA GLY A 737 8.30 15.44 20.22
C GLY A 737 7.96 15.17 18.74
N SER A 738 8.37 14.03 18.19
CA SER A 738 7.96 13.63 16.84
C SER A 738 6.44 13.45 16.74
N LEU A 739 5.89 13.80 15.57
CA LEU A 739 4.52 13.48 15.22
C LEU A 739 4.42 11.98 14.97
N LYS A 740 3.60 11.31 15.79
CA LYS A 740 3.20 9.93 15.60
C LYS A 740 1.87 9.91 14.85
N GLY A 741 1.89 9.41 13.63
CA GLY A 741 0.68 9.11 12.86
C GLY A 741 0.02 7.81 13.34
N PHE A 742 -1.31 7.76 13.34
CA PHE A 742 -2.12 6.58 13.64
C PHE A 742 -3.33 6.49 12.70
N TYR A 743 -3.33 5.51 11.81
CA TYR A 743 -4.37 5.30 10.78
C TYR A 743 -4.88 3.88 10.88
N ARG A 744 -6.20 3.65 10.89
CA ARG A 744 -6.74 2.30 11.20
C ARG A 744 -8.02 2.02 10.43
N ASP A 745 -8.08 0.92 9.72
CA ASP A 745 -9.37 0.38 9.29
C ASP A 745 -10.13 -0.14 10.51
N LEU A 746 -11.38 0.32 10.66
CA LEU A 746 -12.25 -0.07 11.77
C LEU A 746 -13.21 -1.19 11.36
N GLY A 747 -13.34 -1.45 10.06
CA GLY A 747 -14.24 -2.47 9.51
C GLY A 747 -15.69 -2.02 9.53
N GLN A 748 -16.61 -3.00 9.54
CA GLN A 748 -18.04 -2.75 9.54
C GLN A 748 -18.53 -2.30 10.92
N LEU A 749 -19.09 -1.09 11.01
CA LEU A 749 -19.70 -0.54 12.22
C LEU A 749 -21.21 -0.31 12.03
N ALA A 750 -21.96 -0.47 13.11
CA ALA A 750 -23.37 -0.16 13.20
C ALA A 750 -23.62 1.23 13.81
N VAL A 751 -24.80 1.80 13.55
CA VAL A 751 -25.28 2.98 14.29
C VAL A 751 -25.32 2.64 15.77
N GLY A 752 -24.72 3.49 16.60
CA GLY A 752 -24.58 3.28 18.04
C GLY A 752 -23.24 2.67 18.47
N ASP A 753 -22.45 2.10 17.56
CA ASP A 753 -21.06 1.72 17.87
C ASP A 753 -20.24 2.97 18.18
N THR A 754 -19.27 2.84 19.08
CA THR A 754 -18.43 3.98 19.49
C THR A 754 -16.96 3.70 19.24
N VAL A 755 -16.31 4.58 18.48
CA VAL A 755 -14.86 4.58 18.28
C VAL A 755 -14.23 5.39 19.41
N TYR A 756 -13.29 4.82 20.14
CA TYR A 756 -12.55 5.48 21.22
C TYR A 756 -11.07 5.57 20.88
N VAL A 757 -10.50 6.76 20.98
CA VAL A 757 -9.06 7.01 20.94
C VAL A 757 -8.61 7.41 22.35
N LEU A 758 -7.74 6.60 22.94
CA LEU A 758 -7.27 6.72 24.31
C LEU A 758 -5.80 7.10 24.32
N ILE A 759 -5.45 8.07 25.16
CA ILE A 759 -4.08 8.54 25.37
C ILE A 759 -3.75 8.28 26.84
N GLY A 760 -2.80 7.39 27.07
CA GLY A 760 -2.27 7.02 28.39
C GLY A 760 -0.83 7.47 28.54
N SER A 761 -0.31 7.37 29.74
CA SER A 761 1.12 7.51 30.00
C SER A 761 1.78 6.14 30.17
N ALA A 762 3.04 5.99 29.76
CA ALA A 762 3.65 4.66 29.64
C ALA A 762 4.00 4.04 31.01
N LYS A 763 4.63 4.77 31.93
CA LYS A 763 4.96 4.22 33.28
C LYS A 763 4.67 5.18 34.43
N ASN A 764 4.76 6.49 34.23
CA ASN A 764 4.41 7.51 35.23
C ASN A 764 3.68 8.68 34.57
N LEU A 765 3.55 9.83 35.24
CA LEU A 765 2.76 10.96 34.72
C LEU A 765 3.62 12.16 34.36
N ASN A 766 4.92 12.06 34.62
CA ASN A 766 5.81 13.20 34.56
C ASN A 766 6.21 13.40 33.11
N TYR A 767 6.02 14.62 32.65
CA TYR A 767 6.39 15.05 31.30
C TYR A 767 5.62 14.28 30.22
N ASP A 768 4.30 14.16 30.35
CA ASP A 768 3.45 13.51 29.36
C ASP A 768 2.46 14.49 28.69
N LEU A 769 2.83 15.77 28.57
CA LEU A 769 2.01 16.70 27.81
C LEU A 769 2.01 16.30 26.33
N PHE A 770 0.83 16.13 25.75
CA PHE A 770 0.67 15.90 24.32
C PHE A 770 0.12 17.14 23.61
N SER A 771 0.40 17.24 22.33
CA SER A 771 -0.07 18.27 21.40
C SER A 771 -0.40 17.64 20.05
N ASN A 772 -0.97 18.45 19.15
CA ASN A 772 -1.33 18.05 17.80
C ASN A 772 -2.23 16.80 17.77
N PHE A 773 -3.02 16.56 18.81
CA PHE A 773 -3.93 15.42 18.82
C PHE A 773 -5.09 15.67 17.86
N ASN A 774 -5.18 14.88 16.80
CA ASN A 774 -6.27 14.96 15.83
C ASN A 774 -6.52 13.60 15.17
N PHE A 775 -7.74 13.39 14.67
CA PHE A 775 -8.11 12.29 13.79
C PHE A 775 -9.48 12.55 13.17
N ASN A 776 -9.73 11.92 12.03
CA ASN A 776 -11.04 11.85 11.37
C ASN A 776 -11.56 10.41 11.42
N ILE A 777 -12.88 10.28 11.49
CA ILE A 777 -13.60 9.02 11.25
C ILE A 777 -14.25 9.14 9.88
N GLU A 778 -13.87 8.24 8.98
CA GLU A 778 -14.37 8.23 7.62
C GLU A 778 -15.21 6.99 7.35
N LYS A 779 -16.28 7.16 6.57
CA LYS A 779 -17.15 6.08 6.11
C LYS A 779 -16.96 5.85 4.62
N LEU A 780 -16.84 4.58 4.23
CA LEU A 780 -16.89 4.19 2.83
C LEU A 780 -18.34 4.30 2.33
N THR A 781 -18.58 5.31 1.49
CA THR A 781 -19.92 5.66 1.00
C THR A 781 -19.98 5.47 -0.51
N ALA A 782 -21.08 4.87 -0.96
CA ALA A 782 -21.41 4.81 -2.37
C ALA A 782 -21.57 6.21 -2.95
N ILE A 783 -20.89 6.49 -4.06
CA ILE A 783 -21.05 7.74 -4.78
C ILE A 783 -22.44 7.70 -5.43
N THR A 784 -23.38 8.46 -4.89
CA THR A 784 -24.68 8.66 -5.55
C THR A 784 -24.46 9.75 -6.60
N PRO A 785 -24.54 9.45 -7.92
CA PRO A 785 -24.39 10.48 -8.94
C PRO A 785 -25.45 11.55 -8.69
N ALA A 786 -25.01 12.81 -8.56
CA ALA A 786 -25.90 13.93 -8.28
C ALA A 786 -27.01 13.98 -9.35
N ALA A 787 -28.27 14.01 -8.93
CA ALA A 787 -29.38 14.20 -9.84
C ALA A 787 -29.20 15.54 -10.55
N ALA A 788 -28.92 15.52 -11.85
CA ALA A 788 -28.83 16.72 -12.66
C ALA A 788 -30.17 17.47 -12.59
N SER A 789 -30.23 18.54 -11.79
CA SER A 789 -31.38 19.41 -11.69
C SER A 789 -31.47 20.26 -12.96
N ALA A 790 -32.16 19.73 -13.97
CA ALA A 790 -32.48 20.45 -15.20
C ALA A 790 -33.51 21.56 -14.91
N SER A 791 -33.04 22.75 -14.52
CA SER A 791 -33.83 23.97 -14.53
C SER A 791 -33.87 24.56 -15.95
N PHE A 792 -34.74 24.02 -16.80
CA PHE A 792 -35.05 24.65 -18.08
C PHE A 792 -35.94 25.89 -17.86
N ALA A 793 -35.31 27.06 -17.78
CA ALA A 793 -35.98 28.34 -17.98
C ALA A 793 -36.21 28.54 -19.49
N ILE A 794 -37.45 28.36 -19.94
CA ILE A 794 -37.84 28.58 -21.33
C ILE A 794 -38.02 30.09 -21.55
N SER A 795 -37.00 30.77 -22.06
CA SER A 795 -37.18 32.07 -22.73
C SER A 795 -37.29 31.82 -24.23
N ALA A 796 -38.49 31.96 -24.76
CA ALA A 796 -38.76 31.87 -26.19
C ALA A 796 -38.30 33.17 -26.88
N VAL A 797 -37.36 33.07 -27.81
CA VAL A 797 -37.14 34.03 -28.89
C VAL A 797 -37.10 33.24 -30.20
N PRO A 798 -37.96 33.55 -31.20
CA PRO A 798 -38.05 32.80 -32.43
C PRO A 798 -37.10 33.39 -33.49
N GLU A 799 -36.34 32.53 -34.18
CA GLU A 799 -35.69 32.86 -35.45
C GLU A 799 -35.99 31.76 -36.48
N PRO A 800 -36.02 32.10 -37.78
CA PRO A 800 -36.81 31.39 -38.78
C PRO A 800 -35.97 30.48 -39.69
N SER A 801 -36.70 29.67 -40.45
CA SER A 801 -36.31 29.04 -41.72
C SER A 801 -35.27 27.91 -41.67
N SER A 802 -35.77 26.67 -41.83
CA SER A 802 -35.23 25.68 -42.76
C SER A 802 -36.25 24.56 -42.95
N ALA A 803 -37.31 24.88 -43.70
CA ALA A 803 -38.20 23.90 -44.31
C ALA A 803 -37.57 23.47 -45.64
N ALA A 804 -37.01 22.27 -45.70
CA ALA A 804 -36.86 21.49 -46.94
C ALA A 804 -36.19 20.14 -46.62
N LEU A 805 -36.92 19.17 -46.06
CA LEU A 805 -36.68 17.73 -46.30
C LEU A 805 -37.77 16.85 -45.64
N LEU A 806 -39.05 17.09 -45.94
CA LEU A 806 -40.11 16.13 -45.55
C LEU A 806 -41.32 16.19 -46.48
N LEU A 807 -41.08 16.03 -47.79
CA LEU A 807 -42.14 15.99 -48.81
C LEU A 807 -41.83 15.01 -49.94
N ALA A 808 -41.26 13.85 -49.61
CA ALA A 808 -40.99 12.77 -50.58
C ALA A 808 -41.33 11.35 -50.07
N ALA A 809 -42.16 11.20 -49.04
CA ALA A 809 -42.52 9.88 -48.49
C ALA A 809 -44.01 9.67 -48.16
N MET A 810 -44.94 10.38 -48.83
CA MET A 810 -46.39 10.10 -48.74
C MET A 810 -47.09 10.08 -50.12
N GLY A 811 -46.41 9.58 -51.15
CA GLY A 811 -46.90 9.57 -52.53
C GLY A 811 -47.38 8.22 -53.08
N LEU A 812 -47.39 7.14 -52.28
CA LEU A 812 -47.74 5.80 -52.76
C LEU A 812 -48.43 5.00 -51.66
N LEU A 813 -49.73 5.22 -51.46
CA LEU A 813 -50.73 4.26 -50.96
C LEU A 813 -52.07 4.99 -50.85
N GLY A 814 -52.84 5.01 -51.94
CA GLY A 814 -54.14 5.69 -51.94
C GLY A 814 -54.84 5.67 -53.30
N ASN A 815 -55.08 4.48 -53.86
CA ASN A 815 -56.03 4.32 -54.97
C ASN A 815 -56.68 2.93 -54.92
N ALA A 816 -57.78 2.84 -54.17
CA ALA A 816 -58.87 1.89 -54.46
C ALA A 816 -60.15 2.36 -53.76
N VAL A 817 -61.14 2.74 -54.58
CA VAL A 817 -62.61 2.67 -54.41
C VAL A 817 -63.21 3.89 -55.13
N ARG A 818 -63.57 3.70 -56.41
CA ARG A 818 -64.47 4.59 -57.15
C ARG A 818 -65.73 3.80 -57.51
N VAL A 819 -66.84 4.35 -57.04
CA VAL A 819 -68.22 3.86 -57.18
C VAL A 819 -68.64 3.81 -58.66
N ARG A 820 -69.23 2.67 -59.08
CA ARG A 820 -70.08 2.54 -60.28
C ARG A 820 -71.53 2.85 -59.91
N ARG A 821 -72.19 3.75 -60.64
CA ARG A 821 -73.63 3.68 -60.99
C ARG A 821 -74.01 4.70 -62.08
N SER A 822 -74.35 4.19 -63.26
CA SER A 822 -75.33 4.74 -64.22
C SER A 822 -75.70 3.56 -65.15
N ASN A 823 -76.88 2.97 -64.97
CA ASN A 823 -78.19 3.24 -65.60
C ASN A 823 -78.36 2.66 -67.03
N LEU A 824 -79.23 1.63 -67.06
CA LEU A 824 -80.35 1.36 -67.98
C LEU A 824 -80.13 0.95 -69.45
N ARG A 825 -80.53 -0.32 -69.69
CA ARG A 825 -81.39 -0.89 -70.75
C ARG A 825 -80.97 -0.75 -72.23
N ASN A 826 -80.61 -1.89 -72.82
CA ASN A 826 -81.55 -2.74 -73.57
C ASN A 826 -81.34 -4.21 -73.19
#